data_AF-A0A2E0WPZ8-F1
#
_entry.id   AF-A0A2E0WPZ8-F1
#
_cell.length_a   1.000
_cell.length_b   1.000
_cell.length_c   1.000
_cell.angle_alpha   90.00
_cell.angle_beta   90.00
_cell.angle_gamma   90.00
#
_symmetry.space_group_name_H-M   'P 1'
#
loop_
_entity.id
_entity.type
_entity.pdbx_description
1 polymer ?
#
loop_
_entity_poly.entity_id
_entity_poly.type
_entity_poly.pdbx_seq_one_letter_code
_entity_poly.pdbx_strand_id
1 'polypeptide(L)'
;MRPLLRQRRWYFLVLLLPPLCVVAIEQLQLRLPGLQGRGLAISGLTTQVDLLPSGRLAGRLELERLEHVPSGERLQGLRLQCDDLALDAARLRCGIGRFALADWRGQSLQGPFTLDYAQDRDSLTLNLGPAAYAGGRVRVELHYTAGRWRARVEGEGLAAQTVAALAAPWLPDGYRFGAGRLDLQAEAAGAAGLLQRLALELQLGKLAFSNASGLAAGEALAGELSLSARHTGNDYEGSFAIALDQGGLYLDPVYADFAAQPLQASGQYHLAPDAGRVRLSGVELAQPDLLAATLEVELDREADALLQQARVDIQRLDLAGFFPTYAAPWLAGTAFSDLAARGRVSGSLSLRADRLETVDVVLEAVALEDPAQRLSLEGLAGNLAWGRDDRPRTLRIGWERGSLYRLELGAAGFRLQSRGNQYRLLEPAEVEVLDGRLLIEEWELSDPGSGAMRWHIDAILTPVSMQRVTSALEWPPMQGQLSGVIPEVRYAEGRVEVGGMLLVRVFDGAVRVRELRLDQPLGLVPQLQADIEIDNIDLEQLTGTFAFGRIEGRLDGHVRELWLQNWEPLAFDAVLVTPEDDTSRHRISQRAVDNLSRIGGGVGQALSQTFLGLFEEFPYDRLGIRCRLRNGVCEMGGVAPAEQGYYLVRGTWLPPRINVIGYADTVDWPALVGRLKAATAGGAPQIQ
;
A
#
# COMPACT_ATOMS: atom_id res chain seq x y z
N MET A 1 8.45 -76.29 102.15
CA MET A 1 8.37 -76.10 103.62
C MET A 1 8.32 -74.59 103.90
N ARG A 2 7.24 -74.11 104.54
CA ARG A 2 7.11 -72.78 105.19
C ARG A 2 8.19 -72.64 106.30
N PRO A 3 8.55 -71.45 106.84
CA PRO A 3 7.68 -70.31 107.23
C PRO A 3 8.22 -68.91 106.83
N LEU A 4 7.40 -67.89 106.54
CA LEU A 4 6.59 -66.98 107.39
C LEU A 4 7.37 -65.95 108.24
N LEU A 5 7.11 -64.67 107.91
CA LEU A 5 6.88 -63.50 108.79
C LEU A 5 8.08 -62.95 109.60
N ARG A 6 8.25 -61.65 109.85
CA ARG A 6 7.71 -60.35 109.41
C ARG A 6 8.40 -59.32 110.33
N GLN A 7 8.67 -58.12 109.81
CA GLN A 7 8.50 -56.80 110.46
C GLN A 7 9.72 -55.86 110.45
N ARG A 8 9.45 -54.67 109.88
CA ARG A 8 9.79 -53.28 110.31
C ARG A 8 11.30 -52.91 110.44
N ARG A 9 11.80 -51.70 110.18
CA ARG A 9 11.38 -50.40 109.59
C ARG A 9 12.68 -49.55 109.56
N TRP A 10 13.06 -48.91 108.43
CA TRP A 10 13.28 -47.45 108.26
C TRP A 10 14.59 -46.83 108.82
N TYR A 11 15.51 -46.36 107.95
CA TYR A 11 15.76 -44.94 107.56
C TYR A 11 17.10 -44.74 106.78
N PHE A 12 16.96 -44.04 105.65
CA PHE A 12 17.88 -43.13 104.90
C PHE A 12 19.39 -43.06 105.17
N LEU A 13 20.18 -43.09 104.08
CA LEU A 13 21.09 -41.98 103.72
C LEU A 13 21.34 -41.91 102.19
N VAL A 14 21.51 -40.68 101.73
CA VAL A 14 21.66 -40.17 100.37
C VAL A 14 23.05 -40.47 99.76
N LEU A 15 23.12 -40.66 98.44
CA LEU A 15 24.35 -40.59 97.65
C LEU A 15 24.08 -39.90 96.30
N LEU A 16 24.98 -38.97 95.95
CA LEU A 16 24.96 -38.07 94.79
C LEU A 16 25.08 -38.79 93.42
N LEU A 17 24.46 -38.21 92.39
CA LEU A 17 24.67 -38.51 90.96
C LEU A 17 24.99 -37.19 90.21
N PRO A 18 25.88 -37.19 89.20
CA PRO A 18 26.32 -35.98 88.48
C PRO A 18 25.29 -35.52 87.43
N PRO A 19 25.38 -34.27 86.93
CA PRO A 19 24.43 -33.73 85.96
C PRO A 19 24.68 -34.29 84.55
N LEU A 20 23.63 -34.82 83.93
CA LEU A 20 23.58 -35.10 82.50
C LEU A 20 23.43 -33.77 81.76
N CYS A 21 24.42 -33.38 80.96
CA CYS A 21 24.29 -32.30 79.99
C CYS A 21 23.25 -32.70 78.93
N VAL A 22 22.10 -32.03 78.93
CA VAL A 22 21.13 -32.11 77.83
C VAL A 22 21.59 -31.11 76.77
N VAL A 23 22.08 -31.62 75.63
CA VAL A 23 22.43 -30.78 74.47
C VAL A 23 21.12 -30.51 73.70
N ALA A 24 20.65 -29.26 73.72
CA ALA A 24 19.54 -28.82 72.87
C ALA A 24 20.10 -28.49 71.48
N ILE A 25 19.52 -29.08 70.42
CA ILE A 25 19.84 -28.73 69.03
C ILE A 25 19.02 -27.49 68.68
N GLU A 26 19.66 -26.32 68.63
CA GLU A 26 19.01 -25.06 68.27
C GLU A 26 19.01 -24.81 66.76
N GLN A 27 19.99 -25.37 66.05
CA GLN A 27 20.20 -25.14 64.62
C GLN A 27 20.78 -26.38 63.94
N LEU A 28 20.23 -26.73 62.77
CA LEU A 28 20.76 -27.72 61.84
C LEU A 28 21.21 -26.99 60.57
N GLN A 29 22.47 -27.16 60.14
CA GLN A 29 22.96 -26.58 58.89
C GLN A 29 23.59 -27.66 58.01
N LEU A 30 23.23 -27.66 56.72
CA LEU A 30 23.81 -28.50 55.68
C LEU A 30 24.39 -27.60 54.59
N ARG A 31 25.64 -27.87 54.18
CA ARG A 31 26.30 -27.19 53.07
C ARG A 31 26.76 -28.23 52.06
N LEU A 32 26.31 -28.07 50.82
CA LEU A 32 26.65 -28.95 49.71
C LEU A 32 27.25 -28.08 48.58
N PRO A 33 28.50 -28.36 48.15
CA PRO A 33 29.13 -27.57 47.09
C PRO A 33 28.38 -27.69 45.76
N GLY A 34 27.70 -28.81 45.52
CA GLY A 34 26.74 -28.96 44.45
C GLY A 34 25.93 -30.25 44.53
N LEU A 35 24.82 -30.28 43.79
CA LEU A 35 23.94 -31.42 43.60
C LEU A 35 23.60 -31.55 42.13
N GLN A 36 23.62 -32.77 41.59
CA GLN A 36 23.17 -33.06 40.24
C GLN A 36 22.16 -34.20 40.26
N GLY A 37 21.03 -34.03 39.56
CA GLY A 37 20.00 -35.07 39.45
C GLY A 37 18.71 -34.55 38.84
N ARG A 38 17.95 -35.44 38.18
CA ARG A 38 16.65 -35.13 37.53
C ARG A 38 16.70 -33.92 36.57
N GLY A 39 17.81 -33.75 35.83
CA GLY A 39 18.00 -32.63 34.90
C GLY A 39 18.33 -31.29 35.56
N LEU A 40 18.54 -31.25 36.88
CA LEU A 40 18.95 -30.06 37.62
C LEU A 40 20.42 -30.17 38.04
N ALA A 41 21.15 -29.07 37.88
CA ALA A 41 22.47 -28.85 38.44
C ALA A 41 22.41 -27.66 39.41
N ILE A 42 22.72 -27.90 40.68
CA ILE A 42 22.70 -26.91 41.75
C ILE A 42 24.13 -26.72 42.26
N SER A 43 24.56 -25.48 42.47
CA SER A 43 25.84 -25.17 43.13
C SER A 43 25.66 -24.29 44.35
N GLY A 44 26.56 -24.45 45.33
CA GLY A 44 26.59 -23.63 46.55
C GLY A 44 25.34 -23.73 47.40
N LEU A 45 24.73 -24.93 47.52
CA LEU A 45 23.53 -25.12 48.31
C LEU A 45 23.87 -25.07 49.81
N THR A 46 23.24 -24.14 50.51
CA THR A 46 23.25 -24.06 51.97
C THR A 46 21.82 -24.14 52.47
N THR A 47 21.51 -25.08 53.34
CA THR A 47 20.23 -25.15 54.04
C THR A 47 20.45 -25.03 55.54
N GLN A 48 19.54 -24.33 56.21
CA GLN A 48 19.54 -24.10 57.65
C GLN A 48 18.12 -24.27 58.18
N VAL A 49 17.96 -25.01 59.27
CA VAL A 49 16.70 -25.15 60.01
C VAL A 49 16.94 -24.73 61.45
N ASP A 50 16.15 -23.77 61.91
CA ASP A 50 16.23 -23.20 63.25
C ASP A 50 15.02 -23.69 64.07
N LEU A 51 15.26 -24.24 65.27
CA LEU A 51 14.20 -24.59 66.23
C LEU A 51 13.87 -23.36 67.08
N LEU A 52 12.70 -22.77 66.89
CA LEU A 52 12.28 -21.60 67.64
C LEU A 52 11.79 -21.98 69.05
N PRO A 53 11.94 -21.11 70.07
CA PRO A 53 11.44 -21.34 71.43
C PRO A 53 9.94 -21.66 71.51
N SER A 54 9.16 -21.26 70.51
CA SER A 54 7.74 -21.57 70.40
C SER A 54 7.42 -23.01 69.95
N GLY A 55 8.43 -23.86 69.71
CA GLY A 55 8.27 -25.20 69.13
C GLY A 55 7.99 -25.21 67.62
N ARG A 56 8.16 -24.06 66.95
CA ARG A 56 8.03 -23.92 65.49
C ARG A 56 9.40 -24.05 64.82
N LEU A 57 9.42 -24.46 63.56
CA LEU A 57 10.64 -24.48 62.76
C LEU A 57 10.66 -23.26 61.83
N ALA A 58 11.84 -22.67 61.67
CA ALA A 58 12.13 -21.75 60.59
C ALA A 58 13.18 -22.36 59.67
N GLY A 59 13.08 -22.09 58.37
CA GLY A 59 13.98 -22.63 57.35
C GLY A 59 14.63 -21.54 56.53
N ARG A 60 15.90 -21.72 56.19
CA ARG A 60 16.61 -20.92 55.19
C ARG A 60 17.26 -21.85 54.18
N LEU A 61 17.09 -21.55 52.89
CA LEU A 61 17.76 -22.22 51.79
C LEU A 61 18.39 -21.17 50.91
N GLU A 62 19.68 -21.31 50.63
CA GLU A 62 20.42 -20.46 49.71
C GLU A 62 21.13 -21.34 48.70
N LEU A 63 21.06 -20.96 47.42
CA LEU A 63 21.86 -21.57 46.37
C LEU A 63 22.47 -20.48 45.48
N GLU A 64 23.69 -20.72 45.02
CA GLU A 64 24.40 -19.77 44.16
C GLU A 64 23.89 -19.86 42.72
N ARG A 65 23.68 -21.08 42.22
CA ARG A 65 23.21 -21.32 40.86
C ARG A 65 22.32 -22.56 40.83
N LEU A 66 21.22 -22.46 40.08
CA LEU A 66 20.41 -23.59 39.67
C LEU A 66 20.27 -23.54 38.15
N GLU A 67 20.62 -24.64 37.49
CA GLU A 67 20.55 -24.81 36.05
C GLU A 67 19.66 -26.01 35.72
N HIS A 68 18.64 -25.78 34.88
CA HIS A 68 17.87 -26.86 34.29
C HIS A 68 18.50 -27.26 32.97
N VAL A 69 19.32 -28.31 33.02
CA VAL A 69 20.20 -28.77 31.95
C VAL A 69 19.47 -28.98 30.62
N PRO A 70 18.27 -29.61 30.56
CA PRO A 70 17.56 -29.80 29.30
C PRO A 70 17.14 -28.50 28.59
N SER A 71 16.78 -27.47 29.35
CA SER A 71 16.33 -26.18 28.79
C SER A 71 17.43 -25.12 28.68
N GLY A 72 18.55 -25.31 29.38
CA GLY A 72 19.57 -24.27 29.56
C GLY A 72 19.16 -23.12 30.48
N GLU A 73 17.95 -23.13 31.06
CA GLU A 73 17.50 -22.13 32.03
C GLU A 73 18.39 -22.07 33.26
N ARG A 74 18.70 -20.85 33.69
CA ARG A 74 19.59 -20.57 34.82
C ARG A 74 18.98 -19.55 35.77
N LEU A 75 18.99 -19.91 37.05
CA LEU A 75 18.63 -19.04 38.17
C LEU A 75 19.89 -18.80 38.99
N GLN A 76 20.14 -17.55 39.40
CA GLN A 76 21.30 -17.21 40.22
C GLN A 76 20.88 -16.58 41.55
N GLY A 77 21.56 -16.98 42.62
CA GLY A 77 21.40 -16.40 43.96
C GLY A 77 19.98 -16.55 44.51
N LEU A 78 19.40 -17.76 44.43
CA LEU A 78 18.09 -18.02 45.03
C LEU A 78 18.24 -18.18 46.54
N ARG A 79 17.47 -17.38 47.28
CA ARG A 79 17.34 -17.44 48.73
C ARG A 79 15.87 -17.62 49.08
N LEU A 80 15.57 -18.64 49.87
CA LEU A 80 14.25 -18.91 50.42
C LEU A 80 14.34 -18.82 51.94
N GLN A 81 13.51 -17.99 52.55
CA GLN A 81 13.32 -17.93 53.99
C GLN A 81 11.88 -18.34 54.31
N CYS A 82 11.71 -19.31 55.20
CA CYS A 82 10.41 -19.78 55.65
C CYS A 82 10.29 -19.55 57.16
N ASP A 83 9.35 -18.71 57.57
CA ASP A 83 9.13 -18.37 58.98
C ASP A 83 8.15 -19.34 59.68
N ASP A 84 7.41 -20.14 58.91
CA ASP A 84 6.49 -21.18 59.37
C ASP A 84 6.72 -22.49 58.61
N LEU A 85 7.83 -23.15 58.94
CA LEU A 85 8.23 -24.42 58.35
C LEU A 85 7.58 -25.58 59.12
N ALA A 86 6.88 -26.45 58.40
CA ALA A 86 6.46 -27.76 58.89
C ALA A 86 7.17 -28.84 58.07
N LEU A 87 7.92 -29.68 58.76
CA LEU A 87 8.71 -30.75 58.16
C LEU A 87 8.39 -32.06 58.88
N ASP A 88 7.89 -33.05 58.14
CA ASP A 88 7.74 -34.43 58.59
C ASP A 88 8.46 -35.39 57.63
N ALA A 89 8.33 -36.70 57.83
CA ALA A 89 9.05 -37.72 57.06
C ALA A 89 8.69 -37.73 55.56
N ALA A 90 7.54 -37.21 55.16
CA ALA A 90 7.04 -37.27 53.77
C ALA A 90 6.54 -35.93 53.23
N ARG A 91 6.43 -34.88 54.06
CA ARG A 91 5.87 -33.59 53.69
C ARG A 91 6.74 -32.42 54.17
N LEU A 92 6.92 -31.46 53.26
CA LEU A 92 7.56 -30.17 53.48
C LEU A 92 6.54 -29.08 53.18
N ARG A 93 6.15 -28.31 54.19
CA ARG A 93 5.23 -27.18 54.03
C ARG A 93 5.85 -25.89 54.55
N CYS A 94 5.78 -24.84 53.76
CA CYS A 94 6.06 -23.47 54.16
C CYS A 94 4.77 -22.65 54.08
N GLY A 95 4.22 -22.26 55.24
CA GLY A 95 2.99 -21.47 55.31
C GLY A 95 3.21 -19.98 55.04
N ILE A 96 4.36 -19.45 55.47
CA ILE A 96 4.76 -18.05 55.28
C ILE A 96 6.24 -18.02 54.94
N GLY A 97 6.55 -17.68 53.69
CA GLY A 97 7.93 -17.57 53.24
C GLY A 97 8.18 -16.31 52.42
N ARG A 98 9.46 -15.95 52.28
CA ARG A 98 9.98 -14.92 51.40
C ARG A 98 11.08 -15.50 50.53
N PHE A 99 11.01 -15.23 49.24
CA PHE A 99 12.06 -15.61 48.32
C PHE A 99 12.74 -14.36 47.78
N ALA A 100 14.02 -14.48 47.46
CA ALA A 100 14.78 -13.50 46.71
C ALA A 100 15.65 -14.26 45.71
N LEU A 101 15.57 -13.85 44.45
CA LEU A 101 16.34 -14.39 43.35
C LEU A 101 17.14 -13.24 42.76
N ALA A 102 18.47 -13.36 42.80
CA ALA A 102 19.36 -12.27 42.41
C ALA A 102 19.25 -11.97 40.92
N ASP A 103 19.16 -13.01 40.09
CA ASP A 103 19.04 -12.87 38.65
C ASP A 103 18.24 -14.02 38.01
N TRP A 104 17.21 -13.63 37.27
CA TRP A 104 16.50 -14.43 36.28
C TRP A 104 16.31 -13.62 35.00
N ARG A 105 17.06 -13.98 33.96
CA ARG A 105 17.12 -13.28 32.66
C ARG A 105 17.38 -11.76 32.78
N GLY A 106 18.31 -11.37 33.64
CA GLY A 106 18.75 -9.98 33.84
C GLY A 106 17.89 -9.20 34.83
N GLN A 107 17.05 -9.86 35.63
CA GLN A 107 16.12 -9.23 36.57
C GLN A 107 16.12 -9.95 37.92
N SER A 108 16.12 -9.17 39.01
CA SER A 108 15.89 -9.72 40.35
C SER A 108 14.41 -9.97 40.57
N LEU A 109 14.07 -11.06 41.26
CA LEU A 109 12.70 -11.39 41.65
C LEU A 109 12.64 -11.59 43.16
N GLN A 110 11.74 -10.90 43.85
CA GLN A 110 11.55 -11.10 45.28
C GLN A 110 10.09 -10.90 45.69
N GLY A 111 9.65 -11.68 46.66
CA GLY A 111 8.27 -11.64 47.13
C GLY A 111 7.96 -12.73 48.14
N PRO A 112 6.70 -12.79 48.59
CA PRO A 112 6.24 -13.89 49.43
C PRO A 112 6.11 -15.18 48.62
N PHE A 113 6.21 -16.33 49.29
CA PHE A 113 5.86 -17.62 48.72
C PHE A 113 5.18 -18.53 49.75
N THR A 114 4.41 -19.49 49.25
CA THR A 114 3.95 -20.66 50.03
C THR A 114 4.31 -21.93 49.27
N LEU A 115 4.68 -22.97 49.99
CA LEU A 115 5.11 -24.25 49.43
C LEU A 115 4.42 -25.40 50.17
N ASP A 116 3.89 -26.38 49.46
CA ASP A 116 3.44 -27.65 50.02
C ASP A 116 3.91 -28.78 49.11
N TYR A 117 4.92 -29.51 49.56
CA TYR A 117 5.49 -30.64 48.87
C TYR A 117 5.22 -31.92 49.67
N ALA A 118 4.57 -32.90 49.04
CA ALA A 118 4.32 -34.21 49.61
C ALA A 118 4.93 -35.29 48.73
N GLN A 119 5.97 -35.94 49.24
CA GLN A 119 6.78 -36.93 48.54
C GLN A 119 6.02 -38.23 48.26
N ASP A 120 5.17 -38.65 49.19
CA ASP A 120 4.33 -39.85 49.09
C ASP A 120 3.33 -39.79 47.93
N ARG A 121 2.81 -38.59 47.66
CA ARG A 121 1.84 -38.31 46.58
C ARG A 121 2.50 -37.77 45.31
N ASP A 122 3.82 -37.59 45.30
CA ASP A 122 4.56 -36.86 44.26
C ASP A 122 3.85 -35.56 43.86
N SER A 123 3.50 -34.75 44.86
CA SER A 123 2.71 -33.53 44.67
C SER A 123 3.43 -32.30 45.21
N LEU A 124 3.33 -31.19 44.48
CA LEU A 124 3.91 -29.90 44.81
C LEU A 124 2.88 -28.81 44.52
N THR A 125 2.57 -27.98 45.50
CA THR A 125 1.88 -26.70 45.28
C THR A 125 2.82 -25.57 45.66
N LEU A 126 3.05 -24.65 44.73
CA LEU A 126 3.90 -23.49 44.91
C LEU A 126 3.13 -22.24 44.51
N ASN A 127 2.99 -21.30 45.42
CA ASN A 127 2.48 -19.97 45.12
C ASN A 127 3.61 -18.97 45.31
N LEU A 128 3.87 -18.15 44.29
CA LEU A 128 4.82 -17.05 44.31
C LEU A 128 4.06 -15.75 44.14
N GLY A 129 4.42 -14.76 44.94
CA GLY A 129 4.02 -13.38 44.75
C GLY A 129 2.78 -12.93 45.54
N PRO A 130 2.40 -11.65 45.39
CA PRO A 130 2.88 -10.71 44.36
C PRO A 130 4.37 -10.39 44.50
N ALA A 131 5.13 -10.56 43.43
CA ALA A 131 6.57 -10.32 43.36
C ALA A 131 6.86 -9.22 42.34
N ALA A 132 7.83 -8.35 42.62
CA ALA A 132 8.25 -7.33 41.67
C ALA A 132 9.08 -8.00 40.55
N TYR A 133 8.65 -7.83 39.30
CA TYR A 133 9.33 -8.37 38.12
C TYR A 133 9.14 -7.45 36.92
N ALA A 134 10.19 -7.26 36.09
CA ALA A 134 10.09 -6.45 34.88
C ALA A 134 9.48 -5.05 35.11
N GLY A 135 9.72 -4.44 36.27
CA GLY A 135 9.12 -3.15 36.64
C GLY A 135 7.59 -3.16 36.87
N GLY A 136 6.98 -4.33 37.00
CA GLY A 136 5.57 -4.57 37.35
C GLY A 136 5.45 -5.62 38.47
N ARG A 137 4.30 -6.29 38.56
CA ARG A 137 4.04 -7.35 39.55
C ARG A 137 3.67 -8.65 38.87
N VAL A 138 4.13 -9.77 39.44
CA VAL A 138 3.78 -11.12 38.97
C VAL A 138 3.30 -11.98 40.12
N ARG A 139 2.30 -12.82 39.86
CA ARG A 139 1.89 -13.96 40.68
C ARG A 139 2.01 -15.23 39.85
N VAL A 140 2.47 -16.30 40.50
CA VAL A 140 2.58 -17.62 39.88
C VAL A 140 2.01 -18.64 40.84
N GLU A 141 1.04 -19.42 40.40
CA GLU A 141 0.52 -20.61 41.09
C GLU A 141 0.91 -21.83 40.26
N LEU A 142 1.60 -22.78 40.86
CA LEU A 142 2.05 -24.01 40.23
C LEU A 142 1.56 -25.20 41.06
N HIS A 143 0.78 -26.07 40.43
CA HIS A 143 0.43 -27.37 40.96
C HIS A 143 1.07 -28.45 40.11
N TYR A 144 1.84 -29.31 40.74
CA TYR A 144 2.40 -30.50 40.14
C TYR A 144 1.90 -31.74 40.90
N THR A 145 1.54 -32.79 40.18
CA THR A 145 1.12 -34.07 40.76
C THR A 145 1.40 -35.20 39.77
N ALA A 146 2.24 -36.15 40.18
CA ALA A 146 2.54 -37.37 39.43
C ALA A 146 2.90 -37.10 37.95
N GLY A 147 3.91 -36.27 37.72
CA GLY A 147 4.43 -35.94 36.39
C GLY A 147 3.64 -34.90 35.59
N ARG A 148 2.47 -34.49 36.08
CA ARG A 148 1.61 -33.46 35.44
C ARG A 148 1.70 -32.15 36.20
N TRP A 149 1.64 -31.04 35.48
CA TRP A 149 1.67 -29.71 36.04
C TRP A 149 0.55 -28.83 35.49
N ARG A 150 0.12 -27.87 36.31
CA ARG A 150 -0.75 -26.75 35.95
C ARG A 150 -0.14 -25.50 36.54
N ALA A 151 -0.01 -24.46 35.74
CA ALA A 151 0.52 -23.18 36.14
C ALA A 151 -0.49 -22.08 35.79
N ARG A 152 -0.72 -21.16 36.72
CA ARG A 152 -1.44 -19.91 36.48
C ARG A 152 -0.47 -18.77 36.72
N VAL A 153 -0.36 -17.86 35.78
CA VAL A 153 0.52 -16.68 35.85
C VAL A 153 -0.33 -15.44 35.63
N GLU A 154 -0.22 -14.49 36.55
CA GLU A 154 -0.84 -13.17 36.45
C GLU A 154 0.25 -12.10 36.53
N GLY A 155 0.31 -11.23 35.53
CA GLY A 155 1.25 -10.12 35.45
C GLY A 155 0.52 -8.79 35.29
N GLU A 156 0.96 -7.78 36.01
CA GLU A 156 0.41 -6.41 35.97
C GLU A 156 1.55 -5.42 35.71
N GLY A 157 1.42 -4.60 34.67
CA GLY A 157 2.33 -3.52 34.30
C GLY A 157 3.73 -3.97 33.94
N LEU A 158 3.89 -5.19 33.39
CA LEU A 158 5.20 -5.75 33.08
C LEU A 158 5.84 -5.03 31.89
N ALA A 159 7.13 -4.72 31.96
CA ALA A 159 7.86 -4.12 30.84
C ALA A 159 7.96 -5.11 29.68
N ALA A 160 7.44 -4.72 28.51
CA ALA A 160 7.30 -5.61 27.36
C ALA A 160 8.64 -6.16 26.86
N GLN A 161 9.68 -5.34 26.81
CA GLN A 161 11.03 -5.76 26.41
C GLN A 161 11.59 -6.91 27.28
N THR A 162 11.28 -6.91 28.57
CA THR A 162 11.78 -7.92 29.51
C THR A 162 11.00 -9.22 29.38
N VAL A 163 9.68 -9.13 29.20
CA VAL A 163 8.82 -10.31 28.99
C VAL A 163 9.07 -10.93 27.62
N ALA A 164 9.30 -10.11 26.58
CA ALA A 164 9.69 -10.59 25.25
C ALA A 164 11.00 -11.40 25.30
N ALA A 165 11.95 -11.00 26.16
CA ALA A 165 13.16 -11.77 26.38
C ALA A 165 12.87 -13.17 26.95
N LEU A 166 11.81 -13.37 27.75
CA LEU A 166 11.34 -14.70 28.18
C LEU A 166 10.78 -15.50 27.00
N ALA A 167 10.02 -14.82 26.13
CA ALA A 167 9.36 -15.42 24.99
C ALA A 167 10.25 -15.61 23.74
N ALA A 168 11.52 -15.19 23.81
CA ALA A 168 12.46 -15.20 22.67
C ALA A 168 12.49 -16.51 21.85
N PRO A 169 12.44 -17.73 22.44
CA PRO A 169 12.43 -18.97 21.66
C PRO A 169 11.21 -19.15 20.74
N TRP A 170 10.12 -18.43 21.00
CA TRP A 170 8.88 -18.50 20.24
C TRP A 170 8.63 -17.25 19.38
N LEU A 171 9.50 -16.24 19.48
CA LEU A 171 9.42 -15.02 18.67
C LEU A 171 10.21 -15.20 17.37
N PRO A 172 9.81 -14.54 16.27
CA PRO A 172 10.62 -14.55 15.05
C PRO A 172 11.99 -13.93 15.31
N ASP A 173 13.03 -14.51 14.71
CA ASP A 173 14.40 -14.01 14.83
C ASP A 173 14.51 -12.56 14.31
N GLY A 174 15.40 -11.79 14.93
CA GLY A 174 15.72 -10.42 14.50
C GLY A 174 14.71 -9.35 14.94
N TYR A 175 13.64 -9.71 15.64
CA TYR A 175 12.73 -8.76 16.28
C TYR A 175 13.27 -8.29 17.63
N ARG A 176 13.20 -6.97 17.86
CA ARG A 176 13.58 -6.33 19.11
C ARG A 176 12.39 -5.57 19.65
N PHE A 177 12.06 -5.82 20.91
CA PHE A 177 10.97 -5.16 21.61
C PHE A 177 11.54 -4.00 22.43
N GLY A 178 10.94 -2.83 22.25
CA GLY A 178 11.30 -1.59 22.91
C GLY A 178 10.42 -1.31 24.13
N ALA A 179 10.13 -0.03 24.35
CA ALA A 179 9.24 0.38 25.43
C ALA A 179 7.84 -0.22 25.26
N GLY A 180 7.16 -0.48 26.38
CA GLY A 180 5.79 -0.97 26.41
C GLY A 180 5.46 -1.58 27.76
N ARG A 181 4.17 -1.67 28.06
CA ARG A 181 3.64 -2.36 29.22
C ARG A 181 2.68 -3.44 28.78
N LEU A 182 2.62 -4.53 29.53
CA LEU A 182 1.64 -5.57 29.33
C LEU A 182 1.09 -6.07 30.66
N ASP A 183 -0.20 -6.33 30.65
CA ASP A 183 -0.86 -7.16 31.64
C ASP A 183 -1.06 -8.53 31.00
N LEU A 184 -0.81 -9.60 31.75
CA LEU A 184 -0.93 -10.97 31.24
C LEU A 184 -1.69 -11.84 32.22
N GLN A 185 -2.55 -12.69 31.69
CA GLN A 185 -3.12 -13.82 32.40
C GLN A 185 -2.87 -15.07 31.57
N ALA A 186 -2.20 -16.06 32.15
CA ALA A 186 -1.89 -17.29 31.45
C ALA A 186 -2.24 -18.49 32.32
N GLU A 187 -2.97 -19.45 31.75
CA GLU A 187 -3.18 -20.77 32.32
C GLU A 187 -2.53 -21.81 31.40
N ALA A 188 -1.57 -22.55 31.94
CA ALA A 188 -0.86 -23.58 31.20
C ALA A 188 -0.96 -24.91 31.94
N ALA A 189 -1.03 -26.00 31.19
CA ALA A 189 -0.99 -27.34 31.75
C ALA A 189 -0.14 -28.26 30.87
N GLY A 190 0.58 -29.18 31.48
CA GLY A 190 1.47 -30.08 30.75
C GLY A 190 1.87 -31.31 31.54
N ALA A 191 2.72 -32.12 30.91
CA ALA A 191 3.32 -33.30 31.51
C ALA A 191 4.80 -33.37 31.14
N ALA A 192 5.68 -33.53 32.13
CA ALA A 192 7.11 -33.34 31.95
C ALA A 192 7.42 -32.01 31.22
N GLY A 193 8.17 -32.04 30.12
CA GLY A 193 8.48 -30.85 29.31
C GLY A 193 7.43 -30.48 28.26
N LEU A 194 6.37 -31.27 28.09
CA LEU A 194 5.37 -31.07 27.04
C LEU A 194 4.23 -30.18 27.53
N LEU A 195 4.05 -29.04 26.88
CA LEU A 195 2.88 -28.17 27.05
C LEU A 195 1.67 -28.85 26.39
N GLN A 196 0.64 -29.18 27.17
CA GLN A 196 -0.57 -29.81 26.65
C GLN A 196 -1.68 -28.80 26.34
N ARG A 197 -1.80 -27.75 27.17
CA ARG A 197 -2.79 -26.69 27.01
C ARG A 197 -2.21 -25.34 27.44
N LEU A 198 -2.60 -24.29 26.73
CA LEU A 198 -2.33 -22.90 27.06
C LEU A 198 -3.61 -22.09 26.80
N ALA A 199 -3.97 -21.23 27.73
CA ALA A 199 -4.87 -20.11 27.52
C ALA A 199 -4.11 -18.85 27.97
N LEU A 200 -4.04 -17.85 27.11
CA LEU A 200 -3.27 -16.63 27.32
C LEU A 200 -4.14 -15.43 26.93
N GLU A 201 -4.23 -14.46 27.83
CA GLU A 201 -4.81 -13.15 27.62
C GLU A 201 -3.73 -12.09 27.88
N LEU A 202 -3.58 -11.16 26.95
CA LEU A 202 -2.63 -10.06 27.02
C LEU A 202 -3.36 -8.75 26.77
N GLN A 203 -3.13 -7.76 27.63
CA GLN A 203 -3.45 -6.36 27.34
C GLN A 203 -2.15 -5.63 27.08
N LEU A 204 -2.05 -5.01 25.90
CA LEU A 204 -0.87 -4.31 25.41
C LEU A 204 -1.05 -2.82 25.61
N GLY A 205 -0.03 -2.18 26.20
CA GLY A 205 0.00 -0.73 26.41
C GLY A 205 1.26 -0.11 25.83
N LYS A 206 1.12 0.62 24.71
CA LYS A 206 2.20 1.33 24.03
C LYS A 206 3.39 0.45 23.67
N LEU A 207 3.12 -0.76 23.18
CA LEU A 207 4.14 -1.70 22.72
C LEU A 207 4.88 -1.12 21.51
N ALA A 208 6.22 -1.12 21.59
CA ALA A 208 7.08 -0.79 20.47
C ALA A 208 7.94 -2.00 20.09
N PHE A 209 8.15 -2.21 18.79
CA PHE A 209 9.09 -3.20 18.27
C PHE A 209 9.69 -2.77 16.93
N SER A 210 10.79 -3.40 16.56
CA SER A 210 11.42 -3.24 15.25
C SER A 210 12.15 -4.52 14.85
N ASN A 211 12.22 -4.82 13.55
CA ASN A 211 13.08 -5.87 13.05
C ASN A 211 14.43 -5.33 12.54
N ALA A 212 15.41 -6.21 12.39
CA ALA A 212 16.76 -5.83 11.96
C ALA A 212 16.82 -5.28 10.51
N SER A 213 15.89 -5.68 9.63
CA SER A 213 15.86 -5.20 8.25
C SER A 213 15.25 -3.80 8.10
N GLY A 214 14.57 -3.29 9.13
CA GLY A 214 13.81 -2.04 9.06
C GLY A 214 12.50 -2.14 8.27
N LEU A 215 12.15 -3.35 7.80
CA LEU A 215 10.93 -3.59 7.01
C LEU A 215 9.69 -3.81 7.89
N ALA A 216 9.86 -3.97 9.20
CA ALA A 216 8.77 -4.09 10.15
C ALA A 216 9.06 -3.30 11.43
N ALA A 217 8.13 -2.43 11.82
CA ALA A 217 8.19 -1.70 13.08
C ALA A 217 6.79 -1.42 13.61
N GLY A 218 6.63 -1.51 14.93
CA GLY A 218 5.42 -1.09 15.63
C GLY A 218 5.76 0.02 16.61
N GLU A 219 4.91 1.04 16.68
CA GLU A 219 5.05 2.14 17.64
C GLU A 219 3.74 2.36 18.40
N ALA A 220 3.86 2.47 19.73
CA ALA A 220 2.76 2.79 20.63
C ALA A 220 1.52 1.87 20.47
N LEU A 221 1.71 0.62 20.03
CA LEU A 221 0.62 -0.32 19.82
C LEU A 221 -0.10 -0.61 21.14
N ALA A 222 -1.42 -0.47 21.16
CA ALA A 222 -2.25 -0.85 22.29
C ALA A 222 -3.45 -1.67 21.82
N GLY A 223 -3.93 -2.53 22.72
CA GLY A 223 -5.02 -3.44 22.40
C GLY A 223 -4.97 -4.73 23.22
N GLU A 224 -5.67 -5.74 22.73
CA GLU A 224 -5.87 -7.01 23.41
C GLU A 224 -5.50 -8.19 22.50
N LEU A 225 -4.92 -9.22 23.09
CA LEU A 225 -4.65 -10.49 22.42
C LEU A 225 -5.11 -11.64 23.32
N SER A 226 -5.88 -12.55 22.75
CA SER A 226 -6.21 -13.83 23.36
C SER A 226 -5.68 -14.96 22.48
N LEU A 227 -5.14 -16.00 23.11
CA LEU A 227 -4.59 -17.17 22.44
C LEU A 227 -4.93 -18.42 23.25
N SER A 228 -5.44 -19.44 22.58
CA SER A 228 -5.58 -20.78 23.13
C SER A 228 -4.75 -21.76 22.32
N ALA A 229 -4.08 -22.71 22.98
CA ALA A 229 -3.33 -23.77 22.34
C ALA A 229 -3.62 -25.11 23.02
N ARG A 230 -3.75 -26.17 22.23
CA ARG A 230 -3.89 -27.55 22.70
C ARG A 230 -2.99 -28.45 21.87
N HIS A 231 -2.22 -29.28 22.54
CA HIS A 231 -1.39 -30.28 21.89
C HIS A 231 -2.25 -31.45 21.39
N THR A 232 -2.15 -31.77 20.10
CA THR A 232 -2.88 -32.85 19.43
C THR A 232 -1.90 -33.66 18.57
N GLY A 233 -1.56 -34.88 18.97
CA GLY A 233 -0.55 -35.68 18.25
C GLY A 233 0.87 -35.15 18.53
N ASN A 234 1.54 -34.61 17.51
CA ASN A 234 2.79 -33.84 17.62
C ASN A 234 2.57 -32.33 17.35
N ASP A 235 1.33 -31.94 17.08
CA ASP A 235 0.98 -30.61 16.60
C ASP A 235 0.25 -29.82 17.69
N TYR A 236 0.04 -28.53 17.45
CA TYR A 236 -0.76 -27.64 18.29
C TYR A 236 -1.91 -27.05 17.51
N GLU A 237 -3.11 -27.13 18.08
CA GLU A 237 -4.32 -26.53 17.53
C GLU A 237 -4.85 -25.48 18.50
N GLY A 238 -5.45 -24.42 17.99
CA GLY A 238 -5.85 -23.31 18.83
C GLY A 238 -6.70 -22.27 18.15
N SER A 239 -7.04 -21.25 18.91
CA SER A 239 -7.71 -20.04 18.43
C SER A 239 -6.96 -18.81 18.89
N PHE A 240 -7.11 -17.73 18.14
CA PHE A 240 -6.60 -16.41 18.52
C PHE A 240 -7.67 -15.35 18.29
N ALA A 241 -7.62 -14.28 19.07
CA ALA A 241 -8.29 -13.03 18.75
C ALA A 241 -7.37 -11.86 19.10
N ILE A 242 -7.30 -10.87 18.23
CA ILE A 242 -6.47 -9.68 18.32
C ILE A 242 -7.37 -8.48 18.07
N ALA A 243 -7.30 -7.49 18.95
CA ALA A 243 -7.91 -6.18 18.75
C ALA A 243 -6.86 -5.12 18.99
N LEU A 244 -6.57 -4.27 17.98
CA LEU A 244 -5.67 -3.12 18.10
C LEU A 244 -6.46 -1.86 17.79
N ASP A 245 -6.40 -0.88 18.69
CA ASP A 245 -7.18 0.36 18.61
C ASP A 245 -6.33 1.63 18.75
N GLN A 246 -5.01 1.47 18.92
CA GLN A 246 -4.04 2.56 19.02
C GLN A 246 -2.69 2.14 18.45
N GLY A 247 -1.91 3.15 18.03
CA GLY A 247 -0.54 2.99 17.57
C GLY A 247 -0.42 2.72 16.08
N GLY A 248 0.82 2.68 15.62
CA GLY A 248 1.17 2.50 14.21
C GLY A 248 1.90 1.20 13.97
N LEU A 249 1.61 0.55 12.85
CA LEU A 249 2.33 -0.60 12.34
C LEU A 249 2.86 -0.30 10.94
N TYR A 250 4.18 -0.27 10.82
CA TYR A 250 4.89 -0.25 9.54
C TYR A 250 5.25 -1.67 9.12
N LEU A 251 4.80 -2.07 7.94
CA LEU A 251 5.22 -3.27 7.23
C LEU A 251 5.49 -2.85 5.79
N ASP A 252 6.78 -2.70 5.43
CA ASP A 252 7.21 -2.09 4.18
C ASP A 252 6.43 -2.60 2.94
N PRO A 253 5.87 -1.71 2.10
CA PRO A 253 5.89 -0.23 2.16
C PRO A 253 4.69 0.40 2.91
N VAL A 254 3.88 -0.39 3.61
CA VAL A 254 2.60 0.02 4.21
C VAL A 254 2.78 0.53 5.64
N TYR A 255 2.11 1.63 5.97
CA TYR A 255 1.94 2.11 7.34
C TYR A 255 0.45 2.15 7.72
N ALA A 256 0.05 1.39 8.73
CA ALA A 256 -1.32 1.37 9.25
C ALA A 256 -1.38 2.09 10.61
N ASP A 257 -2.31 3.04 10.76
CA ASP A 257 -2.61 3.73 12.01
C ASP A 257 -3.90 3.17 12.62
N PHE A 258 -3.77 2.42 13.72
CA PHE A 258 -4.91 1.77 14.37
C PHE A 258 -5.73 2.70 15.26
N ALA A 259 -5.23 3.90 15.58
CA ALA A 259 -6.06 4.92 16.22
C ALA A 259 -7.06 5.52 15.22
N ALA A 260 -6.69 5.59 13.94
CA ALA A 260 -7.57 6.01 12.85
C ALA A 260 -8.45 4.86 12.33
N GLN A 261 -7.87 3.67 12.17
CA GLN A 261 -8.52 2.48 11.63
C GLN A 261 -8.26 1.25 12.51
N PRO A 262 -9.08 1.03 13.56
CA PRO A 262 -8.91 -0.09 14.47
C PRO A 262 -8.95 -1.44 13.75
N LEU A 263 -8.12 -2.37 14.19
CA LEU A 263 -8.01 -3.72 13.64
C LEU A 263 -8.62 -4.74 14.60
N GLN A 264 -9.48 -5.60 14.08
CA GLN A 264 -9.94 -6.81 14.76
C GLN A 264 -9.65 -8.02 13.88
N ALA A 265 -9.01 -9.04 14.45
CA ALA A 265 -8.75 -10.30 13.75
C ALA A 265 -8.98 -11.48 14.69
N SER A 266 -9.68 -12.51 14.24
CA SER A 266 -9.85 -13.73 15.04
C SER A 266 -9.93 -14.96 14.15
N GLY A 267 -9.52 -16.13 14.65
CA GLY A 267 -9.54 -17.35 13.84
C GLY A 267 -8.96 -18.55 14.56
N GLN A 268 -8.77 -19.62 13.80
CA GLN A 268 -8.17 -20.86 14.27
C GLN A 268 -6.80 -21.09 13.64
N TYR A 269 -5.93 -21.79 14.34
CA TYR A 269 -4.63 -22.17 13.81
C TYR A 269 -4.27 -23.62 14.12
N HIS A 270 -3.45 -24.20 13.24
CA HIS A 270 -2.78 -25.47 13.40
C HIS A 270 -1.28 -25.26 13.16
N LEU A 271 -0.47 -25.56 14.15
CA LEU A 271 0.99 -25.42 14.14
C LEU A 271 1.59 -26.83 14.18
N ALA A 272 2.41 -27.16 13.18
CA ALA A 272 3.22 -28.38 13.14
C ALA A 272 4.70 -28.00 13.31
N PRO A 273 5.24 -27.97 14.55
CA PRO A 273 6.55 -27.42 14.84
C PRO A 273 7.68 -28.15 14.11
N ASP A 274 7.63 -29.48 14.08
CA ASP A 274 8.66 -30.34 13.46
C ASP A 274 8.77 -30.15 11.94
N ALA A 275 7.71 -29.64 11.31
CA ALA A 275 7.65 -29.38 9.87
C ALA A 275 7.70 -27.87 9.54
N GLY A 276 7.89 -27.00 10.55
CA GLY A 276 7.90 -25.55 10.35
C GLY A 276 6.62 -24.96 9.77
N ARG A 277 5.47 -25.65 9.86
CA ARG A 277 4.24 -25.30 9.15
C ARG A 277 3.20 -24.66 10.06
N VAL A 278 2.57 -23.60 9.57
CA VAL A 278 1.44 -22.92 10.23
C VAL A 278 0.28 -22.84 9.26
N ARG A 279 -0.89 -23.33 9.66
CA ARG A 279 -2.14 -23.15 8.93
C ARG A 279 -3.10 -22.30 9.76
N LEU A 280 -3.58 -21.21 9.19
CA LEU A 280 -4.63 -20.36 9.73
C LEU A 280 -5.92 -20.64 8.95
N SER A 281 -7.02 -20.89 9.66
CA SER A 281 -8.32 -21.24 9.06
C SER A 281 -9.42 -20.39 9.67
N GLY A 282 -10.37 -19.97 8.82
CA GLY A 282 -11.52 -19.15 9.24
C GLY A 282 -11.10 -17.85 9.94
N VAL A 283 -10.04 -17.20 9.46
CA VAL A 283 -9.60 -15.92 10.03
C VAL A 283 -10.56 -14.83 9.57
N GLU A 284 -11.32 -14.26 10.48
CA GLU A 284 -12.12 -13.06 10.25
C GLU A 284 -11.24 -11.83 10.52
N LEU A 285 -11.21 -10.91 9.56
CA LEU A 285 -10.46 -9.66 9.60
C LEU A 285 -11.43 -8.49 9.39
N ALA A 286 -11.48 -7.58 10.35
CA ALA A 286 -12.35 -6.41 10.31
C ALA A 286 -11.57 -5.14 10.66
N GLN A 287 -11.76 -4.11 9.84
CA GLN A 287 -11.47 -2.72 10.16
C GLN A 287 -12.76 -1.92 9.91
N PRO A 288 -13.36 -1.31 10.95
CA PRO A 288 -14.65 -0.63 10.84
C PRO A 288 -14.69 0.35 9.67
N ASP A 289 -15.78 0.32 8.90
CA ASP A 289 -16.02 1.15 7.71
C ASP A 289 -14.98 1.03 6.57
N LEU A 290 -13.96 0.18 6.71
CA LEU A 290 -12.88 0.01 5.75
C LEU A 290 -12.86 -1.37 5.10
N LEU A 291 -12.75 -2.43 5.89
CA LEU A 291 -12.48 -3.78 5.40
C LEU A 291 -13.21 -4.82 6.25
N ALA A 292 -13.89 -5.75 5.60
CA ALA A 292 -14.31 -7.01 6.17
C ALA A 292 -13.87 -8.13 5.22
N ALA A 293 -13.05 -9.05 5.71
CA ALA A 293 -12.54 -10.18 4.94
C ALA A 293 -12.46 -11.46 5.79
N THR A 294 -12.51 -12.61 5.13
CA THR A 294 -12.14 -13.92 5.71
C THR A 294 -10.91 -14.47 5.01
N LEU A 295 -9.99 -15.08 5.76
CA LEU A 295 -8.73 -15.58 5.24
C LEU A 295 -8.48 -17.03 5.65
N GLU A 296 -7.89 -17.78 4.72
CA GLU A 296 -7.21 -19.05 4.98
C GLU A 296 -5.77 -18.92 4.50
N VAL A 297 -4.81 -19.30 5.33
CA VAL A 297 -3.39 -19.10 5.06
C VAL A 297 -2.61 -20.34 5.48
N GLU A 298 -1.70 -20.80 4.62
CA GLU A 298 -0.72 -21.84 4.93
C GLU A 298 0.69 -21.27 4.72
N LEU A 299 1.47 -21.26 5.80
CA LEU A 299 2.85 -20.82 5.84
C LEU A 299 3.76 -22.00 6.11
N ASP A 300 4.92 -22.03 5.45
CA ASP A 300 5.96 -23.02 5.66
C ASP A 300 7.30 -22.30 5.78
N ARG A 301 7.92 -22.37 6.96
CA ARG A 301 9.17 -21.66 7.25
C ARG A 301 10.40 -22.37 6.69
N GLU A 302 10.28 -23.63 6.30
CA GLU A 302 11.38 -24.44 5.77
C GLU A 302 11.39 -24.49 4.23
N ALA A 303 10.28 -24.10 3.60
CA ALA A 303 10.17 -24.02 2.15
C ALA A 303 10.80 -22.73 1.56
N ASP A 304 11.10 -22.77 0.26
CA ASP A 304 11.64 -21.61 -0.48
C ASP A 304 10.68 -20.41 -0.46
N ALA A 305 9.37 -20.68 -0.52
CA ALA A 305 8.31 -19.69 -0.42
C ALA A 305 7.71 -19.73 0.98
N LEU A 306 7.62 -18.59 1.68
CA LEU A 306 7.03 -18.59 3.02
C LEU A 306 5.53 -18.84 2.93
N LEU A 307 4.84 -18.14 2.02
CA LEU A 307 3.41 -18.36 1.78
C LEU A 307 3.21 -19.50 0.79
N GLN A 308 2.75 -20.64 1.28
CA GLN A 308 2.40 -21.78 0.44
C GLN A 308 1.07 -21.55 -0.26
N GLN A 309 0.06 -21.10 0.49
CA GLN A 309 -1.27 -20.81 -0.01
C GLN A 309 -1.94 -19.72 0.82
N ALA A 310 -2.63 -18.79 0.17
CA ALA A 310 -3.64 -17.97 0.82
C ALA A 310 -4.91 -17.92 -0.01
N ARG A 311 -6.05 -17.86 0.67
CA ARG A 311 -7.33 -17.47 0.11
C ARG A 311 -7.87 -16.33 0.95
N VAL A 312 -8.27 -15.26 0.30
CA VAL A 312 -8.90 -14.10 0.93
C VAL A 312 -10.24 -13.86 0.25
N ASP A 313 -11.31 -13.94 1.02
CA ASP A 313 -12.66 -13.61 0.58
C ASP A 313 -13.03 -12.25 1.22
N ILE A 314 -13.12 -11.21 0.40
CA ILE A 314 -13.41 -9.83 0.77
C ILE A 314 -14.92 -9.65 0.74
N GLN A 315 -15.56 -9.53 1.90
CA GLN A 315 -16.99 -9.22 1.95
C GLN A 315 -17.25 -7.75 1.63
N ARG A 316 -16.37 -6.86 2.08
CA ARG A 316 -16.45 -5.42 1.81
C ARG A 316 -15.08 -4.78 1.93
N LEU A 317 -14.74 -3.93 0.98
CA LEU A 317 -13.59 -3.04 1.01
C LEU A 317 -14.03 -1.66 0.52
N ASP A 318 -13.83 -0.63 1.33
CA ASP A 318 -14.06 0.77 0.95
C ASP A 318 -12.75 1.40 0.45
N LEU A 319 -12.75 1.83 -0.81
CA LEU A 319 -11.54 2.33 -1.46
C LEU A 319 -11.06 3.68 -0.91
N ALA A 320 -11.95 4.50 -0.34
CA ALA A 320 -11.58 5.84 0.11
C ALA A 320 -10.58 5.81 1.26
N GLY A 321 -10.74 4.87 2.19
CA GLY A 321 -9.73 4.62 3.22
C GLY A 321 -8.65 3.63 2.80
N PHE A 322 -9.01 2.61 2.00
CA PHE A 322 -8.11 1.49 1.75
C PHE A 322 -6.99 1.87 0.78
N PHE A 323 -7.34 2.60 -0.29
CA PHE A 323 -6.39 2.95 -1.34
C PHE A 323 -5.17 3.74 -0.82
N PRO A 324 -5.32 4.87 -0.11
CA PRO A 324 -4.16 5.66 0.35
C PRO A 324 -3.27 4.89 1.32
N THR A 325 -3.84 4.01 2.14
CA THR A 325 -3.10 3.28 3.20
C THR A 325 -2.43 2.03 2.67
N TYR A 326 -3.14 1.22 1.88
CA TYR A 326 -2.75 -0.15 1.54
C TYR A 326 -2.38 -0.34 0.07
N ALA A 327 -2.84 0.52 -0.86
CA ALA A 327 -2.60 0.37 -2.31
C ALA A 327 -1.58 1.38 -2.86
N ALA A 328 -1.74 2.67 -2.54
CA ALA A 328 -0.90 3.75 -3.03
C ALA A 328 0.61 3.56 -2.73
N PRO A 329 1.05 3.04 -1.57
CA PRO A 329 2.48 2.81 -1.31
C PRO A 329 3.14 1.84 -2.30
N TRP A 330 2.40 0.87 -2.84
CA TRP A 330 2.88 -0.06 -3.87
C TRP A 330 2.94 0.57 -5.26
N LEU A 331 2.25 1.69 -5.46
CA LEU A 331 2.20 2.46 -6.71
C LEU A 331 3.15 3.66 -6.69
N ALA A 332 3.97 3.80 -5.64
CA ALA A 332 4.93 4.87 -5.50
C ALA A 332 5.84 4.99 -6.75
N GLY A 333 6.01 6.22 -7.25
CA GLY A 333 6.78 6.48 -8.47
C GLY A 333 6.02 6.25 -9.77
N THR A 334 4.77 5.78 -9.73
CA THR A 334 3.88 5.71 -10.90
C THR A 334 2.96 6.92 -10.97
N ALA A 335 2.35 7.15 -12.14
CA ALA A 335 1.32 8.18 -12.33
C ALA A 335 0.07 7.99 -11.46
N PHE A 336 -0.12 6.80 -10.86
CA PHE A 336 -1.29 6.45 -10.04
C PHE A 336 -1.04 6.51 -8.53
N SER A 337 0.16 6.93 -8.11
CA SER A 337 0.52 7.05 -6.68
C SER A 337 -0.40 8.02 -5.91
N ASP A 338 -0.83 9.09 -6.56
CA ASP A 338 -1.69 10.13 -5.97
C ASP A 338 -3.18 9.97 -6.35
N LEU A 339 -3.57 8.83 -6.93
CA LEU A 339 -4.94 8.61 -7.40
C LEU A 339 -5.93 8.62 -6.22
N ALA A 340 -6.95 9.46 -6.28
CA ALA A 340 -8.07 9.41 -5.36
C ALA A 340 -9.05 8.31 -5.81
N ALA A 341 -9.24 7.28 -4.98
CA ALA A 341 -10.16 6.18 -5.26
C ALA A 341 -11.30 6.16 -4.24
N ARG A 342 -12.53 5.99 -4.69
CA ARG A 342 -13.74 5.85 -3.86
C ARG A 342 -14.63 4.73 -4.39
N GLY A 343 -15.57 4.25 -3.57
CA GLY A 343 -16.49 3.16 -3.92
C GLY A 343 -16.11 1.84 -3.24
N ARG A 344 -16.81 0.77 -3.60
CA ARG A 344 -16.70 -0.51 -2.89
C ARG A 344 -16.18 -1.63 -3.78
N VAL A 345 -15.39 -2.52 -3.17
CA VAL A 345 -14.90 -3.76 -3.79
C VAL A 345 -15.30 -4.94 -2.89
N SER A 346 -15.72 -6.04 -3.52
CA SER A 346 -15.94 -7.33 -2.86
C SER A 346 -15.45 -8.46 -3.76
N GLY A 347 -15.28 -9.67 -3.23
CA GLY A 347 -14.91 -10.84 -4.04
C GLY A 347 -13.85 -11.70 -3.36
N SER A 348 -12.99 -12.33 -4.15
CA SER A 348 -11.96 -13.24 -3.64
C SER A 348 -10.66 -13.14 -4.42
N LEU A 349 -9.56 -13.43 -3.72
CA LEU A 349 -8.23 -13.56 -4.29
C LEU A 349 -7.53 -14.76 -3.68
N SER A 350 -6.68 -15.40 -4.47
CA SER A 350 -5.85 -16.51 -3.99
C SER A 350 -4.40 -16.31 -4.36
N LEU A 351 -3.51 -16.76 -3.46
CA LEU A 351 -2.08 -16.76 -3.64
C LEU A 351 -1.57 -18.19 -3.48
N ARG A 352 -0.51 -18.52 -4.22
CA ARG A 352 0.21 -19.79 -4.12
C ARG A 352 1.70 -19.56 -4.34
N ALA A 353 2.54 -20.08 -3.44
CA ALA A 353 3.98 -19.90 -3.46
C ALA A 353 4.39 -18.42 -3.66
N ASP A 354 3.98 -17.55 -2.72
CA ASP A 354 4.20 -16.09 -2.70
C ASP A 354 3.70 -15.30 -3.93
N ARG A 355 2.86 -15.91 -4.78
CA ARG A 355 2.37 -15.29 -6.01
C ARG A 355 0.86 -15.29 -6.10
N LEU A 356 0.29 -14.20 -6.63
CA LEU A 356 -1.13 -14.11 -6.95
C LEU A 356 -1.49 -15.20 -7.98
N GLU A 357 -2.52 -15.97 -7.70
CA GLU A 357 -2.97 -17.11 -8.50
C GLU A 357 -4.30 -16.81 -9.19
N THR A 358 -5.26 -16.23 -8.46
CA THR A 358 -6.56 -15.81 -9.00
C THR A 358 -7.04 -14.52 -8.36
N VAL A 359 -7.80 -13.72 -9.12
CA VAL A 359 -8.57 -12.57 -8.67
C VAL A 359 -9.97 -12.71 -9.25
N ASP A 360 -10.99 -12.57 -8.42
CA ASP A 360 -12.39 -12.49 -8.85
C ASP A 360 -13.09 -11.47 -7.94
N VAL A 361 -13.17 -10.22 -8.40
CA VAL A 361 -13.69 -9.11 -7.62
C VAL A 361 -14.80 -8.38 -8.37
N VAL A 362 -15.73 -7.82 -7.61
CA VAL A 362 -16.81 -6.96 -8.09
C VAL A 362 -16.53 -5.54 -7.65
N LEU A 363 -16.68 -4.61 -8.58
CA LEU A 363 -16.57 -3.17 -8.39
C LEU A 363 -17.98 -2.60 -8.29
N GLU A 364 -18.25 -1.82 -7.24
CA GLU A 364 -19.53 -1.15 -7.01
C GLU A 364 -19.32 0.36 -6.90
N ALA A 365 -19.80 1.09 -7.91
CA ALA A 365 -19.77 2.56 -7.97
C ALA A 365 -18.38 3.15 -7.64
N VAL A 366 -17.34 2.52 -8.20
CA VAL A 366 -15.96 2.97 -8.04
C VAL A 366 -15.76 4.27 -8.79
N ALA A 367 -15.05 5.22 -8.20
CA ALA A 367 -14.55 6.37 -8.94
C ALA A 367 -13.07 6.56 -8.67
N LEU A 368 -12.37 6.94 -9.72
CA LEU A 368 -10.93 7.15 -9.76
C LEU A 368 -10.70 8.56 -10.29
N GLU A 369 -9.96 9.37 -9.55
CA GLU A 369 -9.67 10.74 -9.92
C GLU A 369 -8.19 11.01 -9.74
N ASP A 370 -7.54 11.42 -10.82
CA ASP A 370 -6.17 11.90 -10.79
C ASP A 370 -6.16 13.38 -10.40
N PRO A 371 -5.50 13.78 -9.31
CA PRO A 371 -5.42 15.18 -8.90
C PRO A 371 -4.83 16.12 -9.97
N ALA A 372 -4.01 15.58 -10.87
CA ALA A 372 -3.46 16.33 -12.01
C ALA A 372 -4.46 16.48 -13.19
N GLN A 373 -5.71 16.03 -13.03
CA GLN A 373 -6.79 16.07 -14.03
C GLN A 373 -6.41 15.40 -15.36
N ARG A 374 -5.50 14.40 -15.32
CA ARG A 374 -5.13 13.61 -16.51
C ARG A 374 -6.18 12.54 -16.80
N LEU A 375 -6.82 11.99 -15.77
CA LEU A 375 -7.82 10.94 -15.87
C LEU A 375 -8.86 11.08 -14.76
N SER A 376 -10.14 10.94 -15.09
CA SER A 376 -11.17 10.62 -14.12
C SER A 376 -12.14 9.58 -14.66
N LEU A 377 -12.63 8.71 -13.78
CA LEU A 377 -13.69 7.74 -14.07
C LEU A 377 -14.65 7.76 -12.88
N GLU A 378 -15.95 7.81 -13.14
CA GLU A 378 -16.97 7.71 -12.10
C GLU A 378 -18.03 6.66 -12.44
N GLY A 379 -18.57 6.03 -11.39
CA GLY A 379 -19.57 4.98 -11.56
C GLY A 379 -19.00 3.69 -12.17
N LEU A 380 -17.69 3.46 -12.05
CA LEU A 380 -17.04 2.24 -12.49
C LEU A 380 -17.64 1.04 -11.75
N ALA A 381 -18.25 0.13 -12.50
CA ALA A 381 -18.93 -1.03 -11.96
C ALA A 381 -18.72 -2.25 -12.85
N GLY A 382 -18.79 -3.44 -12.25
CA GLY A 382 -18.63 -4.69 -12.98
C GLY A 382 -17.79 -5.72 -12.24
N ASN A 383 -17.29 -6.71 -12.96
CA ASN A 383 -16.44 -7.76 -12.40
C ASN A 383 -15.05 -7.78 -13.07
N LEU A 384 -14.03 -7.94 -12.25
CA LEU A 384 -12.67 -8.23 -12.65
C LEU A 384 -12.34 -9.67 -12.28
N ALA A 385 -12.07 -10.49 -13.30
CA ALA A 385 -11.71 -11.89 -13.13
C ALA A 385 -10.39 -12.15 -13.83
N TRP A 386 -9.43 -12.75 -13.13
CA TRP A 386 -8.10 -13.11 -13.63
C TRP A 386 -7.61 -14.39 -12.97
N GLY A 387 -6.77 -15.14 -13.68
CA GLY A 387 -6.04 -16.25 -13.11
C GLY A 387 -4.74 -16.49 -13.85
N ARG A 388 -3.73 -16.96 -13.14
CA ARG A 388 -2.42 -17.33 -13.70
C ARG A 388 -2.50 -18.50 -14.70
N ASP A 389 -3.56 -19.29 -14.61
CA ASP A 389 -3.84 -20.38 -15.55
C ASP A 389 -4.31 -19.88 -16.93
N ASP A 390 -4.26 -20.75 -17.93
CA ASP A 390 -4.74 -20.44 -19.29
C ASP A 390 -6.26 -20.59 -19.45
N ARG A 391 -7.02 -20.55 -18.35
CA ARG A 391 -8.49 -20.68 -18.43
C ARG A 391 -9.10 -19.32 -18.79
N PRO A 392 -9.92 -19.24 -19.85
CA PRO A 392 -10.57 -17.99 -20.20
C PRO A 392 -11.62 -17.62 -19.14
N ARG A 393 -11.61 -16.37 -18.68
CA ARG A 393 -12.63 -15.78 -17.79
C ARG A 393 -13.24 -14.57 -18.47
N THR A 394 -14.54 -14.36 -18.30
CA THR A 394 -15.26 -13.23 -18.89
C THR A 394 -15.43 -12.13 -17.87
N LEU A 395 -15.12 -10.90 -18.26
CA LEU A 395 -15.24 -9.70 -17.46
C LEU A 395 -16.27 -8.78 -18.09
N ARG A 396 -17.04 -8.09 -17.27
CA ARG A 396 -17.87 -6.97 -17.67
C ARG A 396 -17.46 -5.80 -16.83
N ILE A 397 -17.03 -4.71 -17.46
CA ILE A 397 -16.68 -3.48 -16.78
C ILE A 397 -17.29 -2.32 -17.52
N GLY A 398 -17.79 -1.32 -16.80
CA GLY A 398 -18.29 -0.10 -17.41
C GLY A 398 -18.24 1.05 -16.43
N TRP A 399 -18.30 2.27 -16.94
CA TRP A 399 -18.37 3.49 -16.16
C TRP A 399 -19.51 4.36 -16.68
N GLU A 400 -19.97 5.31 -15.85
CA GLU A 400 -21.07 6.21 -16.19
C GLU A 400 -20.57 7.50 -16.84
N ARG A 401 -19.40 7.98 -16.41
CA ARG A 401 -18.77 9.21 -16.88
C ARG A 401 -17.27 9.17 -16.61
N GLY A 402 -16.52 9.95 -17.35
CA GLY A 402 -15.10 10.12 -17.13
C GLY A 402 -14.53 11.31 -17.88
N SER A 403 -13.23 11.49 -17.76
CA SER A 403 -12.48 12.44 -18.56
C SER A 403 -11.09 11.91 -18.83
N LEU A 404 -10.57 12.21 -20.02
CA LEU A 404 -9.16 12.04 -20.35
C LEU A 404 -8.61 13.42 -20.70
N TYR A 405 -7.71 13.93 -19.87
CA TYR A 405 -7.36 15.35 -19.86
C TYR A 405 -8.63 16.22 -19.79
N ARG A 406 -8.84 17.08 -20.79
CA ARG A 406 -9.99 17.99 -20.88
C ARG A 406 -11.15 17.42 -21.69
N LEU A 407 -11.01 16.20 -22.23
CA LEU A 407 -12.03 15.58 -23.06
C LEU A 407 -12.97 14.76 -22.20
N GLU A 408 -14.25 15.12 -22.22
CA GLU A 408 -15.30 14.39 -21.51
C GLU A 408 -15.59 13.05 -22.20
N LEU A 409 -15.63 12.00 -21.38
CA LEU A 409 -16.03 10.65 -21.77
C LEU A 409 -17.40 10.37 -21.13
N GLY A 410 -18.38 9.98 -21.93
CA GLY A 410 -19.67 9.52 -21.43
C GLY A 410 -19.62 8.07 -20.95
N ALA A 411 -20.79 7.46 -20.84
CA ALA A 411 -20.91 6.09 -20.37
C ALA A 411 -20.27 5.11 -21.37
N ALA A 412 -19.64 4.06 -20.84
CA ALA A 412 -19.10 2.99 -21.66
C ALA A 412 -19.17 1.65 -20.94
N GLY A 413 -19.27 0.57 -21.71
CA GLY A 413 -19.31 -0.79 -21.22
C GLY A 413 -18.49 -1.73 -22.11
N PHE A 414 -17.75 -2.62 -21.47
CA PHE A 414 -16.81 -3.53 -22.11
C PHE A 414 -17.08 -4.95 -21.66
N ARG A 415 -17.12 -5.86 -22.63
CA ARG A 415 -17.11 -7.30 -22.37
C ARG A 415 -15.74 -7.83 -22.77
N LEU A 416 -14.95 -8.19 -21.77
CA LEU A 416 -13.55 -8.61 -21.96
C LEU A 416 -13.40 -10.09 -21.65
N GLN A 417 -12.30 -10.68 -22.10
CA GLN A 417 -11.85 -11.99 -21.69
C GLN A 417 -10.41 -11.91 -21.21
N SER A 418 -10.13 -12.45 -20.02
CA SER A 418 -8.77 -12.70 -19.56
C SER A 418 -8.37 -14.15 -19.83
N ARG A 419 -7.12 -14.38 -20.23
CA ARG A 419 -6.49 -15.71 -20.32
C ARG A 419 -5.00 -15.58 -19.98
N GLY A 420 -4.56 -16.19 -18.89
CA GLY A 420 -3.23 -15.92 -18.34
C GLY A 420 -3.04 -14.42 -18.09
N ASN A 421 -1.98 -13.84 -18.64
CA ASN A 421 -1.70 -12.40 -18.55
C ASN A 421 -2.28 -11.56 -19.71
N GLN A 422 -3.14 -12.14 -20.55
CA GLN A 422 -3.72 -11.47 -21.70
C GLN A 422 -5.18 -11.13 -21.45
N TYR A 423 -5.59 -9.95 -21.91
CA TYR A 423 -6.96 -9.46 -21.91
C TYR A 423 -7.32 -9.05 -23.33
N ARG A 424 -8.55 -9.34 -23.75
CA ARG A 424 -9.05 -8.91 -25.05
C ARG A 424 -10.51 -8.54 -24.99
N LEU A 425 -10.90 -7.64 -25.88
CA LEU A 425 -12.29 -7.30 -26.12
C LEU A 425 -13.01 -8.46 -26.83
N LEU A 426 -14.22 -8.81 -26.37
CA LEU A 426 -15.02 -9.91 -26.95
C LEU A 426 -16.01 -9.44 -28.00
N GLU A 427 -16.40 -8.18 -27.96
CA GLU A 427 -17.32 -7.55 -28.90
C GLU A 427 -17.02 -6.05 -28.98
N PRO A 428 -17.23 -5.40 -30.14
CA PRO A 428 -16.98 -3.98 -30.28
C PRO A 428 -17.64 -3.16 -29.17
N ALA A 429 -16.91 -2.20 -28.63
CA ALA A 429 -17.37 -1.33 -27.56
C ALA A 429 -17.53 0.10 -28.06
N GLU A 430 -18.38 0.87 -27.40
CA GLU A 430 -18.64 2.26 -27.73
C GLU A 430 -18.38 3.12 -26.49
N VAL A 431 -17.58 4.17 -26.67
CA VAL A 431 -17.37 5.21 -25.66
C VAL A 431 -17.93 6.50 -26.22
N GLU A 432 -18.89 7.10 -25.53
CA GLU A 432 -19.35 8.44 -25.88
C GLU A 432 -18.20 9.44 -25.64
N VAL A 433 -17.88 10.26 -26.64
CA VAL A 433 -16.84 11.29 -26.55
C VAL A 433 -17.43 12.59 -27.03
N LEU A 434 -17.60 13.55 -26.12
CA LEU A 434 -18.28 14.83 -26.38
C LEU A 434 -19.72 14.63 -26.94
N ASP A 435 -19.97 14.90 -28.23
CA ASP A 435 -21.24 14.63 -28.94
C ASP A 435 -21.14 13.54 -30.01
N GLY A 436 -19.97 12.91 -30.13
CA GLY A 436 -19.76 11.75 -30.98
C GLY A 436 -19.39 10.52 -30.15
N ARG A 437 -18.75 9.56 -30.80
CA ARG A 437 -18.50 8.23 -30.25
C ARG A 437 -17.20 7.66 -30.75
N LEU A 438 -16.45 7.04 -29.87
CA LEU A 438 -15.30 6.21 -30.18
C LEU A 438 -15.75 4.75 -30.23
N LEU A 439 -15.82 4.21 -31.44
CA LEU A 439 -16.13 2.80 -31.69
C LEU A 439 -14.83 2.02 -31.60
N ILE A 440 -14.70 1.15 -30.61
CA ILE A 440 -13.53 0.32 -30.38
C ILE A 440 -13.82 -1.05 -30.98
N GLU A 441 -13.12 -1.38 -32.05
CA GLU A 441 -13.32 -2.65 -32.78
C GLU A 441 -12.51 -3.77 -32.14
N GLU A 442 -11.25 -3.48 -31.82
CA GLU A 442 -10.32 -4.40 -31.18
C GLU A 442 -9.61 -3.71 -30.03
N TRP A 443 -9.41 -4.45 -28.94
CA TRP A 443 -8.54 -4.04 -27.84
C TRP A 443 -7.91 -5.27 -27.21
N GLU A 444 -6.60 -5.21 -26.99
CA GLU A 444 -5.82 -6.26 -26.33
C GLU A 444 -4.85 -5.64 -25.33
N LEU A 445 -4.60 -6.34 -24.23
CA LEU A 445 -3.64 -5.98 -23.20
C LEU A 445 -2.89 -7.24 -22.75
N SER A 446 -1.57 -7.13 -22.59
CA SER A 446 -0.70 -8.19 -22.12
C SER A 446 0.18 -7.71 -20.96
N ASP A 447 0.43 -8.62 -20.02
CA ASP A 447 1.34 -8.45 -18.88
C ASP A 447 1.12 -7.16 -18.05
N PRO A 448 -0.14 -6.86 -17.65
CA PRO A 448 -0.48 -5.65 -16.91
C PRO A 448 0.31 -5.52 -15.60
N GLY A 449 0.71 -4.30 -15.27
CA GLY A 449 1.46 -4.01 -14.03
C GLY A 449 2.93 -4.44 -14.06
N SER A 450 3.42 -4.98 -15.19
CA SER A 450 4.83 -5.32 -15.38
C SER A 450 5.53 -4.33 -16.33
N GLY A 451 6.86 -4.30 -16.33
CA GLY A 451 7.64 -3.56 -17.33
C GLY A 451 7.47 -4.08 -18.76
N ALA A 452 6.89 -5.28 -18.95
CA ALA A 452 6.57 -5.86 -20.25
C ALA A 452 5.13 -5.58 -20.70
N MET A 453 4.39 -4.72 -19.99
CA MET A 453 3.00 -4.37 -20.33
C MET A 453 2.91 -3.81 -21.75
N ARG A 454 2.01 -4.40 -22.55
CA ARG A 454 1.69 -3.91 -23.90
C ARG A 454 0.19 -3.91 -24.13
N TRP A 455 -0.32 -2.90 -24.82
CA TRP A 455 -1.71 -2.89 -25.27
C TRP A 455 -1.82 -2.47 -26.73
N HIS A 456 -2.90 -2.88 -27.39
CA HIS A 456 -3.25 -2.57 -28.77
C HIS A 456 -4.72 -2.15 -28.84
N ILE A 457 -5.07 -1.18 -29.67
CA ILE A 457 -6.45 -0.76 -29.92
C ILE A 457 -6.64 -0.32 -31.38
N ASP A 458 -7.75 -0.77 -31.95
CA ASP A 458 -8.28 -0.31 -33.24
C ASP A 458 -9.61 0.39 -33.00
N ALA A 459 -9.74 1.63 -33.47
CA ALA A 459 -10.93 2.42 -33.20
C ALA A 459 -11.31 3.38 -34.34
N ILE A 460 -12.60 3.74 -34.38
CA ILE A 460 -13.16 4.75 -35.29
C ILE A 460 -13.85 5.83 -34.45
N LEU A 461 -13.46 7.07 -34.68
CA LEU A 461 -14.15 8.23 -34.12
C LEU A 461 -15.26 8.67 -35.08
N THR A 462 -16.51 8.51 -34.66
CA THR A 462 -17.66 9.08 -35.38
C THR A 462 -17.58 10.61 -35.36
N PRO A 463 -18.27 11.32 -36.25
CA PRO A 463 -18.23 12.78 -36.26
C PRO A 463 -18.57 13.42 -34.89
N VAL A 464 -17.66 14.26 -34.40
CA VAL A 464 -17.74 15.08 -33.17
C VAL A 464 -17.76 16.56 -33.58
N SER A 465 -18.52 17.41 -32.91
CA SER A 465 -18.53 18.85 -33.17
C SER A 465 -17.18 19.50 -32.84
N MET A 466 -16.63 20.26 -33.80
CA MET A 466 -15.43 21.07 -33.55
C MET A 466 -15.66 22.16 -32.50
N GLN A 467 -16.89 22.65 -32.35
CA GLN A 467 -17.23 23.60 -31.29
C GLN A 467 -17.06 22.97 -29.91
N ARG A 468 -17.45 21.71 -29.71
CA ARG A 468 -17.24 21.00 -28.44
C ARG A 468 -15.77 20.71 -28.19
N VAL A 469 -15.05 20.21 -29.19
CA VAL A 469 -13.61 19.94 -29.10
C VAL A 469 -12.84 21.20 -28.72
N THR A 470 -13.06 22.30 -29.45
CA THR A 470 -12.37 23.56 -29.19
C THR A 470 -12.74 24.17 -27.84
N SER A 471 -14.01 24.08 -27.42
CA SER A 471 -14.43 24.54 -26.09
C SER A 471 -13.74 23.75 -24.96
N ALA A 472 -13.67 22.42 -25.09
CA ALA A 472 -12.99 21.55 -24.13
C ALA A 472 -11.49 21.86 -24.03
N LEU A 473 -10.85 22.15 -25.17
CA LEU A 473 -9.42 22.48 -25.24
C LEU A 473 -9.11 23.96 -24.98
N GLU A 474 -10.11 24.78 -24.65
CA GLU A 474 -9.99 26.24 -24.49
C GLU A 474 -9.42 26.94 -25.75
N TRP A 475 -9.70 26.40 -26.93
CA TRP A 475 -9.35 26.96 -28.23
C TRP A 475 -10.46 27.88 -28.75
N PRO A 476 -10.15 28.80 -29.69
CA PRO A 476 -11.17 29.59 -30.37
C PRO A 476 -12.26 28.69 -30.97
N PRO A 477 -13.55 29.06 -30.88
CA PRO A 477 -14.64 28.20 -31.30
C PRO A 477 -14.60 27.97 -32.81
N MET A 478 -14.42 26.72 -33.24
CA MET A 478 -14.34 26.35 -34.67
C MET A 478 -15.58 25.58 -35.11
N GLN A 479 -15.97 25.72 -36.39
CA GLN A 479 -17.13 25.04 -36.97
C GLN A 479 -16.76 23.73 -37.65
N GLY A 480 -17.75 22.93 -38.04
CA GLY A 480 -17.52 21.63 -38.70
C GLY A 480 -17.45 20.46 -37.73
N GLN A 481 -16.98 19.32 -38.23
CA GLN A 481 -16.95 18.05 -37.50
C GLN A 481 -15.58 17.40 -37.60
N LEU A 482 -15.19 16.70 -36.54
CA LEU A 482 -13.98 15.88 -36.41
C LEU A 482 -14.39 14.41 -36.47
N SER A 483 -13.86 13.64 -37.41
CA SER A 483 -14.03 12.18 -37.46
C SER A 483 -12.74 11.53 -37.93
N GLY A 484 -12.52 10.26 -37.62
CA GLY A 484 -11.32 9.59 -38.10
C GLY A 484 -11.26 8.11 -37.83
N VAL A 485 -10.34 7.45 -38.53
CA VAL A 485 -9.97 6.05 -38.29
C VAL A 485 -8.64 6.05 -37.57
N ILE A 486 -8.56 5.33 -36.46
CA ILE A 486 -7.40 5.23 -35.58
C ILE A 486 -6.88 3.77 -35.65
N PRO A 487 -6.04 3.46 -36.66
CA PRO A 487 -5.56 2.10 -36.86
C PRO A 487 -4.32 1.81 -36.00
N GLU A 488 -4.30 0.61 -35.43
CA GLU A 488 -3.17 -0.02 -34.79
C GLU A 488 -2.43 0.83 -33.76
N VAL A 489 -3.16 1.42 -32.80
CA VAL A 489 -2.49 2.14 -31.71
C VAL A 489 -1.93 1.12 -30.74
N ARG A 490 -0.61 1.15 -30.55
CA ARG A 490 0.12 0.21 -29.71
C ARG A 490 0.83 0.96 -28.59
N TYR A 491 0.87 0.34 -27.43
CA TYR A 491 1.71 0.76 -26.32
C TYR A 491 2.69 -0.32 -25.93
N ALA A 492 3.94 0.07 -25.73
CA ALA A 492 4.98 -0.76 -25.15
C ALA A 492 6.05 0.13 -24.51
N GLU A 493 6.63 -0.31 -23.40
CA GLU A 493 7.82 0.34 -22.79
C GLU A 493 7.63 1.85 -22.51
N GLY A 494 6.42 2.25 -22.11
CA GLY A 494 6.11 3.65 -21.79
C GLY A 494 5.80 4.53 -23.01
N ARG A 495 5.67 3.96 -24.21
CA ARG A 495 5.43 4.68 -25.46
C ARG A 495 4.16 4.22 -26.14
N VAL A 496 3.40 5.15 -26.69
CA VAL A 496 2.28 4.92 -27.62
C VAL A 496 2.73 5.22 -29.04
N GLU A 497 2.44 4.35 -29.99
CA GLU A 497 2.71 4.53 -31.43
C GLU A 497 1.45 4.17 -32.24
N VAL A 498 1.23 4.83 -33.37
CA VAL A 498 0.14 4.50 -34.30
C VAL A 498 0.70 3.75 -35.51
N GLY A 499 0.31 2.48 -35.67
CA GLY A 499 0.71 1.60 -36.76
C GLY A 499 0.03 1.95 -38.07
N GLY A 500 0.43 3.06 -38.70
CA GLY A 500 -0.08 3.50 -39.99
C GLY A 500 -0.30 4.99 -40.06
N MET A 501 -1.43 5.38 -40.61
CA MET A 501 -1.81 6.78 -40.80
C MET A 501 -3.15 7.05 -40.11
N LEU A 502 -3.13 7.97 -39.16
CA LEU A 502 -4.34 8.52 -38.58
C LEU A 502 -4.96 9.47 -39.61
N LEU A 503 -6.14 9.12 -40.13
CA LEU A 503 -6.89 9.97 -41.05
C LEU A 503 -7.99 10.69 -40.28
N VAL A 504 -7.92 12.01 -40.28
CA VAL A 504 -8.89 12.91 -39.66
C VAL A 504 -9.61 13.69 -40.75
N ARG A 505 -10.94 13.68 -40.75
CA ARG A 505 -11.75 14.59 -41.57
C ARG A 505 -12.19 15.76 -40.72
N VAL A 506 -11.86 16.97 -41.18
CA VAL A 506 -12.18 18.23 -40.50
C VAL A 506 -12.28 19.35 -41.54
N PHE A 507 -13.18 20.32 -41.32
CA PHE A 507 -13.38 21.50 -42.19
C PHE A 507 -13.53 21.16 -43.69
N ASP A 508 -14.33 20.12 -44.03
CA ASP A 508 -14.51 19.64 -45.41
C ASP A 508 -13.20 19.27 -46.17
N GLY A 509 -12.14 18.99 -45.41
CA GLY A 509 -10.88 18.47 -45.93
C GLY A 509 -10.41 17.25 -45.13
N ALA A 510 -9.13 16.91 -45.28
CA ALA A 510 -8.49 15.80 -44.59
C ALA A 510 -7.16 16.22 -43.97
N VAL A 511 -6.87 15.65 -42.80
CA VAL A 511 -5.58 15.74 -42.14
C VAL A 511 -5.07 14.32 -41.95
N ARG A 512 -3.85 14.03 -42.42
CA ARG A 512 -3.21 12.72 -42.28
C ARG A 512 -2.02 12.86 -41.34
N VAL A 513 -2.03 12.11 -40.24
CA VAL A 513 -0.92 12.09 -39.30
C VAL A 513 -0.18 10.76 -39.44
N ARG A 514 1.13 10.83 -39.65
CA ARG A 514 2.04 9.69 -39.77
C ARG A 514 3.10 9.78 -38.68
N GLU A 515 3.76 8.64 -38.43
CA GLU A 515 4.87 8.54 -37.47
C GLU A 515 4.50 9.08 -36.08
N LEU A 516 3.22 8.96 -35.71
CA LEU A 516 2.71 9.46 -34.43
C LEU A 516 3.24 8.59 -33.30
N ARG A 517 4.05 9.21 -32.45
CA ARG A 517 4.66 8.62 -31.27
C ARG A 517 4.45 9.53 -30.07
N LEU A 518 4.03 8.96 -28.95
CA LEU A 518 3.86 9.64 -27.67
C LEU A 518 4.57 8.87 -26.56
N ASP A 519 5.68 9.42 -26.07
CA ASP A 519 6.41 8.88 -24.93
C ASP A 519 5.83 9.41 -23.61
N GLN A 520 5.69 8.52 -22.63
CA GLN A 520 5.20 8.79 -21.27
C GLN A 520 3.87 9.58 -21.25
N PRO A 521 2.78 9.06 -21.84
CA PRO A 521 1.51 9.77 -22.00
C PRO A 521 0.86 10.23 -20.69
N LEU A 522 1.18 9.60 -19.56
CA LEU A 522 0.74 9.97 -18.22
C LEU A 522 1.91 10.41 -17.32
N GLY A 523 3.12 10.53 -17.87
CA GLY A 523 4.30 10.98 -17.14
C GLY A 523 4.29 12.48 -16.86
N LEU A 524 5.31 12.94 -16.13
CA LEU A 524 5.46 14.37 -15.80
C LEU A 524 5.82 15.23 -17.03
N VAL A 525 6.51 14.65 -18.01
CA VAL A 525 7.00 15.36 -19.21
C VAL A 525 6.70 14.52 -20.46
N PRO A 526 5.45 14.49 -20.94
CA PRO A 526 5.09 13.75 -22.15
C PRO A 526 5.80 14.32 -23.38
N GLN A 527 6.18 13.47 -24.33
CA GLN A 527 6.82 13.89 -25.58
C GLN A 527 6.09 13.33 -26.78
N LEU A 528 5.68 14.19 -27.71
CA LEU A 528 4.97 13.80 -28.92
C LEU A 528 5.83 14.07 -30.16
N GLN A 529 5.87 13.13 -31.07
CA GLN A 529 6.48 13.27 -32.39
C GLN A 529 5.49 12.87 -33.47
N ALA A 530 5.43 13.61 -34.58
CA ALA A 530 4.54 13.29 -35.71
C ALA A 530 4.92 14.05 -36.99
N ASP A 531 4.42 13.54 -38.12
CA ASP A 531 4.29 14.28 -39.37
C ASP A 531 2.81 14.45 -39.73
N ILE A 532 2.41 15.65 -40.12
CA ILE A 532 1.03 16.01 -40.44
C ILE A 532 0.97 16.49 -41.89
N GLU A 533 0.10 15.89 -42.70
CA GLU A 533 -0.28 16.37 -44.03
C GLU A 533 -1.69 16.96 -43.95
N ILE A 534 -1.92 18.08 -44.62
CA ILE A 534 -3.19 18.82 -44.61
C ILE A 534 -3.63 18.95 -46.07
N ASP A 535 -4.83 18.47 -46.38
CA ASP A 535 -5.35 18.41 -47.73
C ASP A 535 -6.73 19.08 -47.81
N ASN A 536 -6.83 20.09 -48.66
CA ASN A 536 -8.04 20.71 -49.15
C ASN A 536 -8.99 21.21 -48.05
N ILE A 537 -8.45 21.77 -46.97
CA ILE A 537 -9.21 22.35 -45.86
C ILE A 537 -9.99 23.58 -46.37
N ASP A 538 -11.27 23.65 -46.04
CA ASP A 538 -12.11 24.80 -46.33
C ASP A 538 -11.74 25.98 -45.40
N LEU A 539 -11.21 27.05 -46.00
CA LEU A 539 -10.78 28.22 -45.25
C LEU A 539 -11.94 28.97 -44.60
N GLU A 540 -13.15 28.92 -45.16
CA GLU A 540 -14.29 29.63 -44.59
C GLU A 540 -14.73 28.94 -43.30
N GLN A 541 -14.73 27.60 -43.27
CA GLN A 541 -15.00 26.82 -42.06
C GLN A 541 -13.89 26.96 -41.00
N LEU A 542 -12.62 26.99 -41.42
CA LEU A 542 -11.47 27.15 -40.52
C LEU A 542 -11.43 28.56 -39.89
N THR A 543 -11.71 29.60 -40.69
CA THR A 543 -11.55 31.01 -40.29
C THR A 543 -12.85 31.68 -39.84
N GLY A 544 -14.00 31.04 -40.06
CA GLY A 544 -15.36 31.56 -39.82
C GLY A 544 -15.72 31.91 -38.38
N THR A 545 -14.74 32.04 -37.50
CA THR A 545 -14.87 32.70 -36.20
C THR A 545 -15.06 34.20 -36.40
N PHE A 546 -16.00 34.81 -35.65
CA PHE A 546 -16.25 36.26 -35.75
C PHE A 546 -15.01 37.12 -35.50
N ALA A 547 -14.09 36.63 -34.66
CA ALA A 547 -12.90 37.34 -34.22
C ALA A 547 -11.78 37.40 -35.28
N PHE A 548 -11.53 36.31 -36.02
CA PHE A 548 -10.47 36.30 -37.03
C PHE A 548 -10.90 36.99 -38.33
N GLY A 549 -12.17 36.85 -38.73
CA GLY A 549 -12.68 37.34 -40.01
C GLY A 549 -12.70 36.25 -41.09
N ARG A 550 -13.58 36.40 -42.08
CA ARG A 550 -13.82 35.41 -43.14
C ARG A 550 -12.70 35.38 -44.19
N ILE A 551 -12.29 34.17 -44.56
CA ILE A 551 -11.46 33.85 -45.73
C ILE A 551 -12.15 32.72 -46.51
N GLU A 552 -12.48 32.93 -47.78
CA GLU A 552 -12.98 31.89 -48.69
C GLU A 552 -11.80 31.33 -49.51
N GLY A 553 -11.76 30.00 -49.69
CA GLY A 553 -10.74 29.28 -50.46
C GLY A 553 -10.44 27.89 -49.91
N ARG A 554 -9.47 27.19 -50.50
CA ARG A 554 -8.92 25.93 -49.94
C ARG A 554 -7.50 26.12 -49.42
N LEU A 555 -7.10 25.25 -48.51
CA LEU A 555 -5.78 25.23 -47.88
C LEU A 555 -5.19 23.82 -47.89
N ASP A 556 -3.99 23.71 -48.46
CA ASP A 556 -3.11 22.54 -48.35
C ASP A 556 -1.93 22.87 -47.45
N GLY A 557 -1.26 21.83 -46.93
CA GLY A 557 -0.07 22.04 -46.15
C GLY A 557 0.53 20.81 -45.52
N HIS A 558 1.52 21.04 -44.68
CA HIS A 558 2.10 20.03 -43.81
C HIS A 558 2.73 20.65 -42.58
N VAL A 559 2.92 19.83 -41.55
CA VAL A 559 3.79 20.06 -40.41
C VAL A 559 4.70 18.84 -40.30
N ARG A 560 5.98 18.99 -40.64
CA ARG A 560 6.98 17.92 -40.59
C ARG A 560 7.87 18.04 -39.36
N GLU A 561 8.45 16.93 -38.93
CA GLU A 561 9.35 16.87 -37.78
C GLU A 561 8.72 17.52 -36.53
N LEU A 562 7.40 17.38 -36.33
CA LEU A 562 6.75 17.96 -35.16
C LEU A 562 7.30 17.27 -33.92
N TRP A 563 7.82 18.06 -33.00
CA TRP A 563 8.25 17.59 -31.70
C TRP A 563 7.67 18.48 -30.62
N LEU A 564 6.80 17.90 -29.79
CA LEU A 564 6.27 18.53 -28.59
C LEU A 564 6.92 17.93 -27.35
N GLN A 565 7.17 18.77 -26.35
CA GLN A 565 7.51 18.36 -25.00
C GLN A 565 6.56 19.07 -24.04
N ASN A 566 5.94 18.31 -23.13
CA ASN A 566 4.92 18.84 -22.23
C ASN A 566 3.81 19.62 -22.96
N TRP A 567 3.41 19.13 -24.14
CA TRP A 567 2.43 19.77 -25.03
C TRP A 567 2.84 21.13 -25.60
N GLU A 568 4.10 21.53 -25.45
CA GLU A 568 4.68 22.72 -26.06
C GLU A 568 5.59 22.34 -27.24
N PRO A 569 5.52 23.03 -28.40
CA PRO A 569 6.34 22.68 -29.55
C PRO A 569 7.79 23.13 -29.37
N LEU A 570 8.72 22.20 -29.59
CA LEU A 570 10.17 22.43 -29.59
C LEU A 570 10.72 22.62 -31.00
N ALA A 571 10.19 21.87 -31.97
CA ALA A 571 10.57 21.93 -33.37
C ALA A 571 9.43 21.50 -34.29
N PHE A 572 9.42 22.06 -35.50
CA PHE A 572 8.64 21.59 -36.64
C PHE A 572 9.03 22.38 -37.90
N ASP A 573 8.61 21.89 -39.07
CA ASP A 573 8.59 22.63 -40.34
C ASP A 573 7.15 22.65 -40.89
N ALA A 574 6.49 23.81 -40.79
CA ALA A 574 5.10 23.99 -41.16
C ALA A 574 4.96 24.84 -42.42
N VAL A 575 4.16 24.37 -43.37
CA VAL A 575 3.78 25.08 -44.58
C VAL A 575 2.27 24.98 -44.74
N LEU A 576 1.59 26.11 -44.88
CA LEU A 576 0.17 26.21 -45.17
C LEU A 576 0.01 27.13 -46.37
N VAL A 577 -0.60 26.67 -47.47
CA VAL A 577 -0.71 27.42 -48.72
C VAL A 577 -2.02 27.12 -49.44
N THR A 578 -2.49 28.06 -50.25
CA THR A 578 -3.55 27.79 -51.23
C THR A 578 -3.06 26.74 -52.25
N PRO A 579 -3.83 25.67 -52.51
CA PRO A 579 -3.48 24.66 -53.51
C PRO A 579 -3.29 25.26 -54.90
N GLU A 580 -2.43 24.67 -55.73
CA GLU A 580 -2.14 25.22 -57.07
C GLU A 580 -3.34 25.13 -58.03
N ASP A 581 -4.16 24.09 -57.87
CA ASP A 581 -5.33 23.78 -58.69
C ASP A 581 -6.67 24.17 -58.01
N ASP A 582 -6.63 25.08 -57.03
CA ASP A 582 -7.82 25.53 -56.32
C ASP A 582 -8.73 26.39 -57.21
N THR A 583 -9.94 25.87 -57.50
CA THR A 583 -10.96 26.54 -58.32
C THR A 583 -12.07 27.20 -57.48
N SER A 584 -11.96 27.13 -56.15
CA SER A 584 -12.92 27.75 -55.23
C SER A 584 -12.83 29.28 -55.28
N ARG A 585 -13.78 29.94 -54.63
CA ARG A 585 -13.83 31.40 -54.61
C ARG A 585 -12.80 31.91 -53.60
N HIS A 586 -11.90 32.80 -54.03
CA HIS A 586 -10.88 33.41 -53.16
C HIS A 586 -11.29 34.82 -52.74
N ARG A 587 -11.78 34.96 -51.51
CA ARG A 587 -12.15 36.25 -50.91
C ARG A 587 -11.64 36.35 -49.50
N ILE A 588 -11.17 37.54 -49.12
CA ILE A 588 -10.70 37.81 -47.77
C ILE A 588 -11.35 39.09 -47.23
N SER A 589 -11.90 38.99 -46.01
CA SER A 589 -12.48 40.14 -45.32
C SER A 589 -11.41 41.11 -44.81
N GLN A 590 -11.77 42.39 -44.66
CA GLN A 590 -10.83 43.38 -44.11
C GLN A 590 -10.30 42.97 -42.73
N ARG A 591 -11.15 42.42 -41.86
CA ARG A 591 -10.74 41.93 -40.53
C ARG A 591 -9.69 40.84 -40.61
N ALA A 592 -9.83 39.90 -41.54
CA ALA A 592 -8.84 38.85 -41.77
C ALA A 592 -7.51 39.42 -42.27
N VAL A 593 -7.54 40.43 -43.15
CA VAL A 593 -6.33 41.13 -43.59
C VAL A 593 -5.63 41.85 -42.43
N ASP A 594 -6.39 42.55 -41.58
CA ASP A 594 -5.84 43.25 -40.41
C ASP A 594 -5.18 42.25 -39.43
N ASN A 595 -5.83 41.10 -39.19
CA ASN A 595 -5.32 40.05 -38.33
C ASN A 595 -4.07 39.36 -38.91
N LEU A 596 -4.04 39.03 -40.21
CA LEU A 596 -2.86 38.48 -40.87
C LEU A 596 -1.68 39.45 -40.86
N SER A 597 -1.94 40.75 -41.03
CA SER A 597 -0.90 41.79 -40.97
C SER A 597 -0.23 41.86 -39.59
N ARG A 598 -1.01 41.70 -38.51
CA ARG A 598 -0.50 41.64 -37.12
C ARG A 598 0.36 40.41 -36.87
N ILE A 599 0.01 39.27 -37.49
CA ILE A 599 0.78 38.03 -37.38
C ILE A 599 2.14 38.16 -38.10
N GLY A 600 2.17 38.79 -39.29
CA GLY A 600 3.38 38.99 -40.10
C GLY A 600 4.40 40.03 -39.56
N GLY A 601 4.19 40.57 -38.35
CA GLY A 601 5.09 41.54 -37.72
C GLY A 601 5.11 42.92 -38.39
N GLY A 602 4.18 43.18 -39.32
CA GLY A 602 4.08 44.47 -39.99
C GLY A 602 3.28 45.48 -39.16
N VAL A 603 3.73 46.74 -39.20
CA VAL A 603 2.80 47.86 -39.04
C VAL A 603 1.86 47.72 -40.23
N GLY A 604 0.60 47.31 -40.00
CA GLY A 604 -0.37 47.18 -41.08
C GLY A 604 -0.27 48.43 -41.93
N GLN A 605 0.13 48.31 -43.21
CA GLN A 605 0.11 49.45 -44.10
C GLN A 605 -1.27 50.04 -43.94
N ALA A 606 -1.34 51.28 -43.45
CA ALA A 606 -2.60 51.95 -43.21
C ALA A 606 -3.40 51.82 -44.51
N LEU A 607 -4.40 50.94 -44.50
CA LEU A 607 -5.35 50.82 -45.59
C LEU A 607 -5.82 52.24 -45.80
N SER A 608 -5.54 52.81 -46.98
CA SER A 608 -5.88 54.20 -47.24
C SER A 608 -7.35 54.38 -46.85
N GLN A 609 -7.63 55.24 -45.87
CA GLN A 609 -8.97 55.38 -45.27
C GLN A 609 -10.07 55.63 -46.33
N THR A 610 -9.66 56.04 -47.53
CA THR A 610 -10.47 56.23 -48.73
C THR A 610 -11.12 54.95 -49.30
N PHE A 611 -10.65 53.75 -48.98
CA PHE A 611 -11.17 52.47 -49.54
C PHE A 611 -12.15 51.72 -48.61
N LEU A 612 -12.23 52.13 -47.34
CA LEU A 612 -12.91 51.40 -46.26
C LEU A 612 -14.45 51.46 -46.29
N GLY A 613 -15.03 52.30 -47.14
CA GLY A 613 -16.49 52.45 -47.25
C GLY A 613 -17.14 51.74 -48.44
N LEU A 614 -16.36 51.15 -49.35
CA LEU A 614 -16.88 50.63 -50.64
C LEU A 614 -16.83 49.11 -50.78
N PHE A 615 -15.94 48.41 -50.06
CA PHE A 615 -15.75 46.97 -50.20
C PHE A 615 -15.47 46.32 -48.84
N GLU A 616 -16.31 45.36 -48.44
CA GLU A 616 -16.15 44.58 -47.20
C GLU A 616 -15.17 43.40 -47.39
N GLU A 617 -14.91 43.01 -48.64
CA GLU A 617 -14.11 41.84 -49.02
C GLU A 617 -13.27 42.08 -50.26
N PHE A 618 -12.10 41.46 -50.31
CA PHE A 618 -11.12 41.59 -51.38
C PHE A 618 -10.84 40.24 -52.05
N PRO A 619 -10.80 40.15 -53.39
CA PRO A 619 -10.31 38.95 -54.08
C PRO A 619 -8.79 38.81 -53.91
N TYR A 620 -8.32 37.57 -53.72
CA TYR A 620 -6.90 37.23 -53.68
C TYR A 620 -6.57 36.11 -54.68
N ASP A 621 -5.29 35.96 -55.01
CA ASP A 621 -4.77 34.93 -55.92
C ASP A 621 -4.21 33.73 -55.13
N ARG A 622 -3.30 34.00 -54.19
CA ARG A 622 -2.74 32.96 -53.31
C ARG A 622 -2.52 33.47 -51.89
N LEU A 623 -2.71 32.60 -50.92
CA LEU A 623 -2.44 32.83 -49.51
C LEU A 623 -1.53 31.73 -48.96
N GLY A 624 -0.68 32.06 -48.00
CA GLY A 624 0.11 31.04 -47.32
C GLY A 624 1.14 31.58 -46.35
N ILE A 625 1.49 30.72 -45.40
CA ILE A 625 2.43 30.98 -44.32
C ILE A 625 3.35 29.78 -44.16
N ARG A 626 4.62 30.06 -43.87
CA ARG A 626 5.65 29.07 -43.57
C ARG A 626 6.28 29.40 -42.24
N CYS A 627 6.57 28.38 -41.45
CA CYS A 627 7.22 28.52 -40.16
C CYS A 627 8.08 27.29 -39.88
N ARG A 628 9.40 27.48 -39.82
CA ARG A 628 10.33 26.44 -39.34
C ARG A 628 10.76 26.80 -37.93
N LEU A 629 10.25 26.09 -36.93
CA LEU A 629 10.57 26.31 -35.52
C LEU A 629 11.85 25.57 -35.14
N ARG A 630 12.87 26.32 -34.68
CA ARG A 630 14.09 25.78 -34.08
C ARG A 630 14.57 26.68 -32.94
N ASN A 631 14.91 26.09 -31.80
CA ASN A 631 15.44 26.82 -30.63
C ASN A 631 14.55 28.00 -30.17
N GLY A 632 13.22 27.82 -30.21
CA GLY A 632 12.26 28.87 -29.81
C GLY A 632 12.07 29.99 -30.82
N VAL A 633 12.74 29.96 -31.97
CA VAL A 633 12.59 30.95 -33.05
C VAL A 633 11.95 30.27 -34.25
N CYS A 634 10.91 30.90 -34.79
CA CYS A 634 10.32 30.50 -36.05
C CYS A 634 10.94 31.31 -37.20
N GLU A 635 11.53 30.61 -38.17
CA GLU A 635 11.90 31.15 -39.47
C GLU A 635 10.64 31.26 -40.34
N MET A 636 10.25 32.48 -40.65
CA MET A 636 8.97 32.79 -41.31
C MET A 636 9.11 32.86 -42.82
N GLY A 637 8.02 32.55 -43.53
CA GLY A 637 7.89 32.78 -44.96
C GLY A 637 6.44 32.81 -45.42
N GLY A 638 6.24 33.01 -46.72
CA GLY A 638 4.92 33.08 -47.35
C GLY A 638 4.84 32.37 -48.68
N VAL A 639 3.85 32.73 -49.51
CA VAL A 639 3.64 32.13 -50.84
C VAL A 639 4.70 32.52 -51.88
N ALA A 640 5.29 33.70 -51.73
CA ALA A 640 6.32 34.23 -52.62
C ALA A 640 7.18 35.29 -51.91
N PRO A 641 8.45 35.47 -52.31
CA PRO A 641 9.27 36.59 -51.84
C PRO A 641 8.72 37.94 -52.34
N ALA A 642 8.85 38.99 -51.51
CA ALA A 642 8.54 40.38 -51.86
C ALA A 642 9.85 41.21 -51.94
N GLU A 643 9.78 42.46 -52.41
CA GLU A 643 10.96 43.35 -52.42
C GLU A 643 11.53 43.59 -51.01
N GLN A 644 10.64 43.63 -50.01
CA GLN A 644 10.98 43.67 -48.59
C GLN A 644 10.06 42.67 -47.86
N GLY A 645 10.61 41.52 -47.48
CA GLY A 645 9.88 40.44 -46.80
C GLY A 645 9.24 39.42 -47.75
N TYR A 646 8.05 38.93 -47.40
CA TYR A 646 7.35 37.86 -48.14
C TYR A 646 5.85 38.09 -48.18
N TYR A 647 5.19 37.61 -49.24
CA TYR A 647 3.74 37.69 -49.40
C TYR A 647 3.05 36.62 -48.55
N LEU A 648 2.26 37.05 -47.56
CA LEU A 648 1.28 36.20 -46.85
C LEU A 648 -0.01 36.06 -47.67
N VAL A 649 -0.45 37.15 -48.30
CA VAL A 649 -1.57 37.17 -49.24
C VAL A 649 -1.12 37.94 -50.47
N ARG A 650 -1.26 37.31 -51.64
CA ARG A 650 -1.03 37.92 -52.95
C ARG A 650 -2.36 38.21 -53.60
N GLY A 651 -2.64 39.48 -53.90
CA GLY A 651 -3.86 39.93 -54.56
C GLY A 651 -3.90 39.57 -56.04
N THR A 652 -5.10 39.56 -56.61
CA THR A 652 -5.28 39.37 -58.06
C THR A 652 -4.80 40.58 -58.86
N TRP A 653 -4.66 40.41 -60.17
CA TRP A 653 -4.22 41.49 -61.07
C TRP A 653 -5.28 42.56 -61.33
N LEU A 654 -6.56 42.29 -61.04
CA LEU A 654 -7.70 43.20 -61.23
C LEU A 654 -8.09 43.89 -59.91
N PRO A 655 -8.46 45.20 -59.93
CA PRO A 655 -8.94 45.89 -58.73
C PRO A 655 -10.35 45.40 -58.32
N PRO A 656 -10.67 45.36 -57.01
CA PRO A 656 -9.82 45.77 -55.88
C PRO A 656 -8.79 44.69 -55.51
N ARG A 657 -7.51 45.08 -55.35
CA ARG A 657 -6.41 44.16 -55.01
C ARG A 657 -5.88 44.45 -53.59
N ILE A 658 -5.52 43.41 -52.86
CA ILE A 658 -4.90 43.52 -51.54
C ILE A 658 -3.69 42.59 -51.44
N ASN A 659 -2.56 43.12 -50.97
CA ASN A 659 -1.37 42.34 -50.67
C ASN A 659 -1.08 42.46 -49.18
N VAL A 660 -0.81 41.34 -48.53
CA VAL A 660 -0.35 41.30 -47.14
C VAL A 660 1.09 40.81 -47.14
N ILE A 661 2.01 41.66 -46.67
CA ILE A 661 3.45 41.40 -46.64
C ILE A 661 3.88 41.22 -45.19
N GLY A 662 4.56 40.11 -44.89
CA GLY A 662 5.29 39.92 -43.64
C GLY A 662 6.73 40.42 -43.80
N TYR A 663 7.24 41.14 -42.80
CA TYR A 663 8.58 41.76 -42.86
C TYR A 663 9.60 41.09 -41.95
N ALA A 664 9.15 40.27 -41.00
CA ALA A 664 10.02 39.59 -40.06
C ALA A 664 10.30 38.17 -40.54
N ASP A 665 11.52 37.92 -41.02
CA ASP A 665 11.97 36.60 -41.47
C ASP A 665 12.22 35.65 -40.29
N THR A 666 12.37 36.18 -39.07
CA THR A 666 12.46 35.41 -37.82
C THR A 666 11.61 36.03 -36.72
N VAL A 667 10.91 35.20 -35.96
CA VAL A 667 10.05 35.64 -34.85
C VAL A 667 10.18 34.68 -33.67
N ASP A 668 10.28 35.24 -32.46
CA ASP A 668 10.18 34.47 -31.22
C ASP A 668 8.84 33.73 -31.14
N TRP A 669 8.86 32.42 -30.94
CA TRP A 669 7.68 31.58 -31.00
C TRP A 669 6.61 31.94 -29.94
N PRO A 670 6.95 32.12 -28.65
CA PRO A 670 6.01 32.65 -27.66
C PRO A 670 5.37 33.97 -28.09
N ALA A 671 6.15 34.91 -28.63
CA ALA A 671 5.62 36.16 -29.14
C ALA A 671 4.64 35.96 -30.32
N LEU A 672 4.95 35.06 -31.26
CA LEU A 672 4.07 34.71 -32.38
C LEU A 672 2.75 34.09 -31.91
N VAL A 673 2.81 33.12 -30.99
CA VAL A 673 1.63 32.48 -30.39
C VAL A 673 0.78 33.50 -29.64
N GLY A 674 1.41 34.41 -28.89
CA GLY A 674 0.71 35.50 -28.19
C GLY A 674 -0.06 36.41 -29.15
N ARG A 675 0.55 36.77 -30.29
CA ARG A 675 -0.11 37.55 -31.36
C ARG A 675 -1.26 36.80 -32.00
N LEU A 676 -1.09 35.50 -32.27
CA LEU A 676 -2.15 34.66 -32.83
C LEU A 676 -3.34 34.54 -31.88
N LYS A 677 -3.10 34.29 -30.59
CA LYS A 677 -4.15 34.26 -29.54
C LYS A 677 -4.89 35.60 -29.45
N ALA A 678 -4.17 36.73 -29.50
CA ALA A 678 -4.79 38.05 -29.47
C ALA A 678 -5.68 38.30 -30.71
N ALA A 679 -5.20 37.91 -31.90
CA ALA A 679 -5.94 38.04 -33.16
C ALA A 679 -7.21 37.16 -33.19
N THR A 680 -7.20 35.99 -32.54
CA THR A 680 -8.34 35.07 -32.49
C THR A 680 -9.29 35.31 -31.30
N ALA A 681 -8.84 35.97 -30.23
CA ALA A 681 -9.69 36.34 -29.09
C ALA A 681 -10.47 37.66 -29.29
N GLY A 682 -10.23 38.38 -30.39
CA GLY A 682 -10.91 39.65 -30.70
C GLY A 682 -10.43 40.85 -29.86
N GLY A 683 -9.33 40.71 -29.11
CA GLY A 683 -8.76 41.78 -28.28
C GLY A 683 -7.81 42.69 -29.06
N ALA A 684 -7.98 44.01 -28.92
CA ALA A 684 -6.94 44.96 -29.33
C ALA A 684 -5.69 44.78 -28.46
N PRO A 685 -4.46 44.77 -29.02
CA PRO A 685 -3.25 44.64 -28.22
C PRO A 685 -3.10 45.86 -27.30
N GLN A 686 -2.88 45.61 -26.00
CA GLN A 686 -2.23 46.59 -25.15
C GLN A 686 -0.74 46.55 -25.47
N ILE A 687 -0.25 47.65 -26.04
CA ILE A 687 1.17 47.89 -26.26
C ILE A 687 1.81 48.09 -24.88
N GLN A 688 2.79 47.26 -24.52
CA GLN A 688 3.77 47.58 -23.48
C GLN A 688 4.98 48.24 -24.11
#